data_AF-A0A9D8JK21-F1
#
_entry.id   AF-A0A9D8JK21-F1
#
_cell.length_a   1.000
_cell.length_b   1.000
_cell.length_c   1.000
_cell.angle_alpha   90.00
_cell.angle_beta   90.00
_cell.angle_gamma   90.00
#
_symmetry.space_group_name_H-M   'P 1'
#
loop_
_entity.id
_entity.type
_entity.pdbx_description
1 polymer ?
#
loop_
_entity_poly.entity_id
_entity_poly.type
_entity_poly.pdbx_seq_one_letter_code
_entity_poly.pdbx_strand_id
1 'polypeptide(L)'
;MGYRRAGFIMIAMVFFAFSSLASGGNIDPDNDGSQYCYGENIGWINLQPSQGPGITVTDTVVSGMAWGENVGWINFSPSNGGVLNDGIGNLSGYAWGENVGWIRFDPAGAGVIINPVTGAFSGKAWGENIGWINCGPFSGAAKTSWKEGITLMVAPSGATTGIVTITSDTGNINCTWDGGAQGGVCTSGPINTGTQVTLTAGLPAGTVILWGSGCNVATAIQCTITSLTSNTTISPVTSILTYTLSYTAGANGSISGTSPQTVNHGANGSAVTAVPHIGYHFVNWSDGSTANPRQDLNVTTNISVTANFAINTYTVTPSTGPNGSISPNTPQTVNHGNTIIFTVTPDPGYVASVGGTCGGSISGNTYTTNAITTNCTVIATFTDAMGPVVTSLQSNPNPAAINTPVTVTATLDDSQTGNSPIKSAEYRIDGGSYTPMAAQDGVFNSPVENVTANIIGFGVPGVYEICVRGRDVFENITASDDCLLLPVYDPEGGFVTGGGWIVSPVGAYAINPTLTGKATFGFVSKYKKGATVPTGVTEFQFKVADLNFHSNMYEWLVVAGAKAQYKGTGTINGQGPYKFMITAVDADISKADAFNIDRFRIKIWSEDSAGNETVIYDNALGSDSDADLTEIGGGSIVIHTSKK
;
A
#
# COMPACT_ATOMS: atom_id res chain seq x y z
N MET A 1 -54.22 48.65 29.59
CA MET A 1 -55.38 48.79 30.50
C MET A 1 -55.12 47.94 31.73
N GLY A 2 -55.08 48.52 32.93
CA GLY A 2 -55.05 47.74 34.18
C GLY A 2 -54.15 48.28 35.29
N TYR A 3 -54.45 49.49 35.79
CA TYR A 3 -54.01 50.00 37.10
C TYR A 3 -54.46 49.11 38.26
N ARG A 4 -53.62 48.89 39.29
CA ARG A 4 -53.96 48.87 40.74
C ARG A 4 -52.69 49.11 41.58
N ARG A 5 -52.46 50.33 42.08
CA ARG A 5 -52.87 50.90 43.39
C ARG A 5 -52.01 50.42 44.57
N ALA A 6 -51.17 51.35 45.03
CA ALA A 6 -50.46 51.35 46.29
C ALA A 6 -51.41 51.39 47.49
N GLY A 7 -51.06 50.65 48.55
CA GLY A 7 -51.70 50.70 49.86
C GLY A 7 -50.61 50.69 50.93
N PHE A 8 -50.41 51.84 51.56
CA PHE A 8 -49.78 52.02 52.87
C PHE A 8 -50.81 51.63 53.93
N ILE A 9 -50.42 50.87 54.98
CA ILE A 9 -50.95 50.98 56.36
C ILE A 9 -50.11 50.08 57.29
N MET A 10 -49.38 50.75 58.18
CA MET A 10 -49.22 50.49 59.62
C MET A 10 -48.89 49.07 60.10
N ILE A 11 -47.62 48.83 60.43
CA ILE A 11 -47.21 47.83 61.44
C ILE A 11 -46.70 48.60 62.65
N ALA A 12 -47.40 48.43 63.78
CA ALA A 12 -47.05 48.99 65.07
C ALA A 12 -45.71 48.41 65.54
N MET A 13 -44.68 49.26 65.64
CA MET A 13 -43.45 48.94 66.37
C MET A 13 -43.75 48.96 67.86
N VAL A 14 -43.82 47.77 68.45
CA VAL A 14 -43.79 47.57 69.89
C VAL A 14 -42.41 48.01 70.39
N PHE A 15 -42.36 49.11 71.13
CA PHE A 15 -41.19 49.51 71.92
C PHE A 15 -40.99 48.48 73.04
N PHE A 16 -40.17 47.47 72.80
CA PHE A 16 -39.49 46.76 73.89
C PHE A 16 -38.23 47.55 74.23
N ALA A 17 -38.24 48.13 75.44
CA ALA A 17 -37.07 48.71 76.06
C ALA A 17 -35.99 47.64 76.21
N PHE A 18 -35.03 47.63 75.28
CA PHE A 18 -33.75 46.98 75.51
C PHE A 18 -32.98 47.82 76.51
N SER A 19 -32.87 47.32 77.73
CA SER A 19 -31.84 47.71 78.68
C SER A 19 -30.47 47.43 78.04
N SER A 20 -29.81 48.47 77.52
CA SER A 20 -28.44 48.36 77.05
C SER A 20 -27.53 48.04 78.23
N LEU A 21 -26.93 46.85 78.22
CA LEU A 21 -25.68 46.60 78.93
C LEU A 21 -24.69 47.71 78.52
N ALA A 22 -24.19 48.44 79.51
CA ALA A 22 -23.17 49.46 79.30
C ALA A 22 -21.94 48.80 78.65
N SER A 23 -21.64 49.18 77.41
CA SER A 23 -20.34 48.93 76.79
C SER A 23 -19.30 49.66 77.65
N GLY A 24 -18.53 48.91 78.44
CA GLY A 24 -17.36 49.44 79.12
C GLY A 24 -16.33 49.93 78.10
N GLY A 25 -15.71 51.07 78.39
CA GLY A 25 -14.65 51.67 77.59
C GLY A 25 -13.46 50.73 77.30
N ASN A 26 -12.61 51.10 76.33
CA ASN A 26 -11.42 50.34 75.92
C ASN A 26 -10.10 50.88 76.49
N ILE A 27 -10.20 51.61 77.59
CA ILE A 27 -9.07 52.10 78.39
C ILE A 27 -8.63 51.02 79.39
N ASP A 28 -7.34 51.02 79.75
CA ASP A 28 -6.66 50.04 80.59
C ASP A 28 -6.80 48.59 80.08
N PRO A 29 -6.33 48.31 78.85
CA PRO A 29 -6.47 46.98 78.24
C PRO A 29 -5.70 45.89 78.97
N ASP A 30 -4.64 46.28 79.70
CA ASP A 30 -3.78 45.37 80.45
C ASP A 30 -4.28 45.18 81.90
N ASN A 31 -5.35 45.89 82.29
CA ASN A 31 -5.90 45.92 83.65
C ASN A 31 -4.81 46.19 84.71
N ASP A 32 -3.88 47.10 84.38
CA ASP A 32 -2.69 47.46 85.16
C ASP A 32 -2.87 48.80 85.91
N GLY A 33 -4.05 49.41 85.82
CA GLY A 33 -4.37 50.71 86.41
C GLY A 33 -4.10 51.90 85.47
N SER A 34 -3.77 51.67 84.20
CA SER A 34 -3.52 52.71 83.18
C SER A 34 -4.82 53.34 82.67
N GLN A 35 -5.51 54.08 83.54
CA GLN A 35 -6.84 54.63 83.25
C GLN A 35 -7.01 56.13 83.58
N TYR A 36 -5.94 56.82 83.97
CA TYR A 36 -6.07 58.17 84.55
C TYR A 36 -5.53 59.30 83.67
N CYS A 37 -6.21 60.44 83.74
CA CYS A 37 -5.63 61.77 83.53
C CYS A 37 -5.66 62.54 84.85
N TYR A 38 -4.83 63.57 84.99
CA TYR A 38 -4.70 64.34 86.23
C TYR A 38 -4.76 65.84 85.96
N GLY A 39 -5.67 66.56 86.63
CA GLY A 39 -5.71 68.02 86.62
C GLY A 39 -5.35 68.62 87.97
N GLU A 40 -4.47 69.61 88.01
CA GLU A 40 -3.96 70.20 89.27
C GLU A 40 -5.09 70.77 90.15
N ASN A 41 -6.14 71.32 89.53
CA ASN A 41 -7.27 71.94 90.25
C ASN A 41 -8.46 70.99 90.49
N ILE A 42 -8.46 69.80 89.88
CA ILE A 42 -9.64 68.90 89.86
C ILE A 42 -9.33 67.46 90.27
N GLY A 43 -8.05 67.14 90.47
CA GLY A 43 -7.59 65.81 90.87
C GLY A 43 -7.60 64.80 89.71
N TRP A 44 -7.74 63.53 90.08
CA TRP A 44 -7.73 62.41 89.16
C TRP A 44 -9.04 62.33 88.37
N ILE A 45 -8.89 62.17 87.06
CA ILE A 45 -9.96 61.86 86.12
C ILE A 45 -9.77 60.41 85.71
N ASN A 46 -10.71 59.56 86.07
CA ASN A 46 -10.74 58.16 85.66
C ASN A 46 -11.48 58.03 84.32
N LEU A 47 -10.78 57.54 83.30
CA LEU A 47 -11.33 57.28 81.96
C LEU A 47 -12.00 55.90 81.85
N GLN A 48 -11.86 55.04 82.86
CA GLN A 48 -12.54 53.76 82.99
C GLN A 48 -13.19 53.60 84.39
N PRO A 49 -14.12 54.49 84.79
CA PRO A 49 -14.75 54.42 86.09
C PRO A 49 -15.60 53.15 86.25
N SER A 50 -15.56 52.55 87.44
CA SER A 50 -16.30 51.33 87.77
C SER A 50 -17.83 51.49 87.75
N GLN A 51 -18.33 52.74 87.82
CA GLN A 51 -19.75 53.07 87.77
C GLN A 51 -20.07 54.00 86.59
N GLY A 52 -19.92 53.54 85.35
CA GLY A 52 -20.27 54.30 84.15
C GLY A 52 -19.82 53.61 82.85
N PRO A 53 -20.07 54.21 81.68
CA PRO A 53 -19.69 53.60 80.40
C PRO A 53 -18.18 53.65 80.13
N GLY A 54 -17.41 54.53 80.78
CA GLY A 54 -15.98 54.73 80.48
C GLY A 54 -15.73 55.31 79.09
N ILE A 55 -14.44 55.38 78.71
CA ILE A 55 -13.98 55.96 77.45
C ILE A 55 -13.65 54.88 76.42
N THR A 56 -14.14 55.06 75.19
CA THR A 56 -13.83 54.22 74.03
C THR A 56 -13.12 55.03 72.97
N VAL A 57 -11.92 54.61 72.61
CA VAL A 57 -11.12 55.15 71.49
C VAL A 57 -11.36 54.31 70.23
N THR A 58 -11.67 54.98 69.14
CA THR A 58 -11.73 54.39 67.79
C THR A 58 -10.76 55.12 66.87
N ASP A 59 -10.73 54.76 65.59
CA ASP A 59 -9.97 55.47 64.56
C ASP A 59 -10.44 56.91 64.33
N THR A 60 -11.68 57.25 64.69
CA THR A 60 -12.32 58.53 64.33
C THR A 60 -12.79 59.34 65.53
N VAL A 61 -13.15 58.69 66.64
CA VAL A 61 -13.69 59.36 67.83
C VAL A 61 -13.17 58.77 69.13
N VAL A 62 -13.12 59.62 70.16
CA VAL A 62 -13.02 59.23 71.57
C VAL A 62 -14.36 59.57 72.22
N SER A 63 -15.07 58.55 72.68
CA SER A 63 -16.46 58.67 73.12
C SER A 63 -16.67 58.08 74.51
N GLY A 64 -17.79 58.43 75.14
CA GLY A 64 -18.15 57.92 76.47
C GLY A 64 -17.97 58.94 77.59
N MET A 65 -17.88 58.45 78.83
CA MET A 65 -17.92 59.28 80.04
C MET A 65 -16.72 58.97 80.95
N ALA A 66 -15.98 60.00 81.32
CA ALA A 66 -14.95 59.94 82.35
C ALA A 66 -15.47 60.52 83.67
N TRP A 67 -14.91 60.07 84.79
CA TRP A 67 -15.28 60.53 86.13
C TRP A 67 -14.13 61.25 86.78
N GLY A 68 -14.31 62.52 87.17
CA GLY A 68 -13.37 63.24 88.02
C GLY A 68 -13.87 63.32 89.46
N GLU A 69 -13.04 62.95 90.44
CA GLU A 69 -13.45 62.85 91.85
C GLU A 69 -14.03 64.15 92.42
N ASN A 70 -13.49 65.31 92.01
CA ASN A 70 -13.91 66.61 92.51
C ASN A 70 -14.89 67.36 91.60
N VAL A 71 -15.19 66.79 90.43
CA VAL A 71 -15.90 67.52 89.36
C VAL A 71 -17.06 66.74 88.75
N GLY A 72 -17.16 65.44 89.03
CA GLY A 72 -18.20 64.58 88.51
C GLY A 72 -17.94 64.14 87.06
N TRP A 73 -19.04 63.92 86.33
CA TRP A 73 -19.01 63.34 84.99
C TRP A 73 -18.52 64.33 83.92
N ILE A 74 -17.64 63.83 83.05
CA ILE A 74 -17.12 64.51 81.86
C ILE A 74 -17.53 63.68 80.64
N ASN A 75 -18.34 64.26 79.77
CA ASN A 75 -18.81 63.67 78.53
C ASN A 75 -17.83 63.99 77.38
N PHE A 76 -17.28 62.95 76.74
CA PHE A 76 -16.38 63.08 75.59
C PHE A 76 -17.13 63.18 74.25
N SER A 77 -18.45 63.05 74.29
CA SER A 77 -19.36 63.14 73.15
C SER A 77 -20.59 64.02 73.46
N PRO A 78 -20.41 65.30 73.87
CA PRO A 78 -21.52 66.21 74.14
C PRO A 78 -22.19 66.68 72.84
N SER A 79 -23.46 67.05 72.89
CA SER A 79 -24.26 67.40 71.69
C SER A 79 -23.72 68.56 70.86
N ASN A 80 -22.94 69.47 71.45
CA ASN A 80 -22.33 70.62 70.78
C ASN A 80 -20.78 70.56 70.77
N GLY A 81 -20.21 69.36 70.83
CA GLY A 81 -18.77 69.13 70.84
C GLY A 81 -18.43 67.68 70.49
N GLY A 82 -17.35 67.16 71.08
CA GLY A 82 -16.85 65.80 70.83
C GLY A 82 -15.32 65.76 70.77
N VAL A 83 -14.74 64.68 71.25
CA VAL A 83 -13.30 64.40 71.11
C VAL A 83 -13.09 63.47 69.92
N LEU A 84 -12.24 63.88 68.98
CA LEU A 84 -11.95 63.16 67.74
C LEU A 84 -10.56 62.53 67.79
N ASN A 85 -10.38 61.39 67.13
CA ASN A 85 -9.09 60.78 66.82
C ASN A 85 -8.89 60.85 65.30
N ASP A 86 -7.70 61.20 64.83
CA ASP A 86 -7.41 61.33 63.39
C ASP A 86 -6.95 60.01 62.72
N GLY A 87 -7.01 58.89 63.46
CA GLY A 87 -6.63 57.57 62.98
C GLY A 87 -5.15 57.24 63.16
N ILE A 88 -4.32 58.22 63.50
CA ILE A 88 -2.88 58.05 63.84
C ILE A 88 -2.58 58.48 65.28
N GLY A 89 -3.61 58.84 66.04
CA GLY A 89 -3.56 59.02 67.49
C GLY A 89 -3.58 60.46 67.96
N ASN A 90 -3.72 61.48 67.09
CA ASN A 90 -3.83 62.86 67.55
C ASN A 90 -5.27 63.18 67.95
N LEU A 91 -5.48 63.67 69.18
CA LEU A 91 -6.80 64.02 69.67
C LEU A 91 -7.13 65.50 69.46
N SER A 92 -8.39 65.78 69.12
CA SER A 92 -8.89 67.14 68.94
C SER A 92 -10.32 67.30 69.42
N GLY A 93 -10.81 68.54 69.47
CA GLY A 93 -12.18 68.85 69.86
C GLY A 93 -12.36 69.06 71.36
N TYR A 94 -13.60 68.91 71.84
CA TYR A 94 -13.98 69.33 73.18
C TYR A 94 -14.84 68.31 73.92
N ALA A 95 -14.44 67.96 75.15
CA ALA A 95 -15.30 67.30 76.12
C ALA A 95 -16.03 68.35 76.98
N TRP A 96 -17.08 67.94 77.68
CA TRP A 96 -17.87 68.85 78.53
C TRP A 96 -18.28 68.17 79.83
N GLY A 97 -18.24 68.89 80.95
CA GLY A 97 -18.82 68.45 82.22
C GLY A 97 -19.55 69.58 82.94
N GLU A 98 -20.63 69.24 83.65
CA GLU A 98 -21.54 70.20 84.30
C GLU A 98 -20.82 71.17 85.24
N ASN A 99 -19.82 70.68 85.98
CA ASN A 99 -19.07 71.47 86.97
C ASN A 99 -17.75 72.05 86.45
N VAL A 100 -17.38 71.77 85.19
CA VAL A 100 -16.06 72.13 84.63
C VAL A 100 -16.14 72.91 83.33
N GLY A 101 -17.28 72.89 82.65
CA GLY A 101 -17.45 73.49 81.33
C GLY A 101 -16.71 72.71 80.23
N TRP A 102 -16.30 73.42 79.19
CA TRP A 102 -15.63 72.84 78.01
C TRP A 102 -14.15 72.55 78.28
N ILE A 103 -13.70 71.37 77.85
CA ILE A 103 -12.32 70.89 77.94
C ILE A 103 -11.82 70.61 76.54
N ARG A 104 -10.84 71.39 76.08
CA ARG A 104 -10.21 71.27 74.77
C ARG A 104 -9.09 70.23 74.77
N PHE A 105 -9.08 69.32 73.79
CA PHE A 105 -8.07 68.25 73.66
C PHE A 105 -6.90 68.58 72.72
N ASP A 106 -7.00 69.68 71.95
CA ASP A 106 -5.97 70.21 71.06
C ASP A 106 -5.47 71.64 71.43
N PRO A 107 -5.18 71.97 72.70
CA PRO A 107 -4.55 73.25 73.02
C PRO A 107 -3.19 73.37 72.30
N ALA A 108 -2.90 74.56 71.78
CA ALA A 108 -1.71 74.82 70.99
C ALA A 108 -0.43 74.43 71.75
N GLY A 109 0.35 73.51 71.17
CA GLY A 109 1.64 73.06 71.72
C GLY A 109 1.56 72.05 72.87
N ALA A 110 0.36 71.58 73.25
CA ALA A 110 0.21 70.68 74.39
C ALA A 110 -0.85 69.57 74.21
N GLY A 111 -1.54 69.47 73.08
CA GLY A 111 -2.67 68.55 72.89
C GLY A 111 -2.41 67.07 73.21
N VAL A 112 -3.50 66.34 73.47
CA VAL A 112 -3.44 64.93 73.85
C VAL A 112 -3.23 64.05 72.62
N ILE A 113 -2.28 63.11 72.70
CA ILE A 113 -2.00 62.12 71.66
C ILE A 113 -2.00 60.71 72.26
N ILE A 114 -2.34 59.72 71.45
CA ILE A 114 -2.28 58.30 71.74
C ILE A 114 -1.17 57.72 70.88
N ASN A 115 -0.18 57.07 71.48
CA ASN A 115 0.88 56.41 70.73
C ASN A 115 0.27 55.22 69.96
N PRO A 116 0.29 55.22 68.62
CA PRO A 116 -0.41 54.21 67.82
C PRO A 116 0.18 52.79 67.95
N VAL A 117 1.39 52.64 68.51
CA VAL A 117 2.05 51.34 68.71
C VAL A 117 1.78 50.80 70.12
N THR A 118 1.83 51.67 71.13
CA THR A 118 1.72 51.24 72.53
C THR A 118 0.32 51.45 73.12
N GLY A 119 -0.54 52.24 72.48
CA GLY A 119 -1.85 52.65 73.00
C GLY A 119 -1.78 53.68 74.12
N ALA A 120 -0.59 54.17 74.50
CA ALA A 120 -0.41 55.07 75.64
C ALA A 120 -0.80 56.52 75.33
N PHE A 121 -1.58 57.15 76.21
CA PHE A 121 -1.91 58.57 76.13
C PHE A 121 -0.73 59.42 76.62
N SER A 122 -0.58 60.59 76.02
CA SER A 122 0.33 61.64 76.48
C SER A 122 -0.17 63.02 76.07
N GLY A 123 0.39 64.08 76.65
CA GLY A 123 -0.04 65.46 76.41
C GLY A 123 -1.08 65.94 77.43
N LYS A 124 -1.60 67.15 77.18
CA LYS A 124 -2.49 67.87 78.10
C LYS A 124 -3.72 68.44 77.39
N ALA A 125 -4.86 68.34 78.05
CA ALA A 125 -6.08 69.04 77.70
C ALA A 125 -6.23 70.33 78.54
N TRP A 126 -7.01 71.29 78.06
CA TRP A 126 -7.23 72.59 78.73
C TRP A 126 -8.72 72.85 78.94
N GLY A 127 -9.14 73.10 80.18
CA GLY A 127 -10.49 73.60 80.50
C GLY A 127 -10.45 75.00 81.10
N GLU A 128 -11.27 75.92 80.60
CA GLU A 128 -11.24 77.34 81.02
C GLU A 128 -11.47 77.54 82.53
N ASN A 129 -12.32 76.70 83.13
CA ASN A 129 -12.66 76.80 84.56
C ASN A 129 -11.79 75.92 85.46
N ILE A 130 -10.95 75.05 84.90
CA ILE A 130 -10.25 73.99 85.64
C ILE A 130 -8.75 73.91 85.36
N GLY A 131 -8.26 74.61 84.35
CA GLY A 131 -6.87 74.63 83.95
C GLY A 131 -6.43 73.37 83.18
N TRP A 132 -5.15 73.03 83.31
CA TRP A 132 -4.51 71.94 82.58
C TRP A 132 -4.83 70.56 83.15
N ILE A 133 -5.16 69.61 82.27
CA ILE A 133 -5.33 68.19 82.56
C ILE A 133 -4.23 67.43 81.83
N ASN A 134 -3.31 66.82 82.55
CA ASN A 134 -2.26 65.96 82.01
C ASN A 134 -2.77 64.52 81.81
N CYS A 135 -2.71 64.00 80.59
CA CYS A 135 -3.07 62.63 80.27
C CYS A 135 -1.86 61.70 80.09
N GLY A 136 -0.64 62.21 80.31
CA GLY A 136 0.58 61.43 80.29
C GLY A 136 1.76 62.17 79.66
N PRO A 137 2.96 61.58 79.71
CA PRO A 137 3.26 60.29 80.32
C PRO A 137 3.45 60.41 81.85
N PHE A 138 2.87 59.48 82.60
CA PHE A 138 3.14 59.23 84.03
C PHE A 138 2.64 57.81 84.39
N SER A 139 3.01 57.31 85.57
CA SER A 139 2.54 55.99 86.05
C SER A 139 1.03 56.00 86.31
N GLY A 140 0.28 55.12 85.65
CA GLY A 140 -1.19 55.09 85.70
C GLY A 140 -1.88 55.99 84.66
N ALA A 141 -1.12 56.65 83.79
CA ALA A 141 -1.68 57.38 82.64
C ALA A 141 -2.51 56.46 81.75
N ALA A 142 -3.59 56.98 81.16
CA ALA A 142 -4.49 56.19 80.33
C ALA A 142 -3.75 55.46 79.19
N LYS A 143 -4.09 54.18 78.98
CA LYS A 143 -3.74 53.41 77.78
C LYS A 143 -5.02 52.88 77.15
N THR A 144 -5.08 52.80 75.84
CA THR A 144 -6.18 52.15 75.11
C THR A 144 -5.72 50.87 74.44
N SER A 145 -6.64 49.92 74.22
CA SER A 145 -6.39 48.79 73.31
C SER A 145 -6.31 49.20 71.83
N TRP A 146 -6.72 50.42 71.47
CA TRP A 146 -6.60 50.93 70.10
C TRP A 146 -5.13 51.13 69.70
N LYS A 147 -4.74 50.54 68.55
CA LYS A 147 -3.40 50.62 67.93
C LYS A 147 -3.55 50.68 66.41
N GLU A 148 -2.57 51.27 65.71
CA GLU A 148 -2.49 51.26 64.25
C GLU A 148 -2.13 49.84 63.75
N GLY A 149 -2.88 49.32 62.78
CA GLY A 149 -2.66 47.99 62.24
C GLY A 149 -1.72 47.96 61.02
N ILE A 150 -1.00 46.85 60.84
CA ILE A 150 -0.24 46.58 59.61
C ILE A 150 -1.19 46.05 58.52
N THR A 151 -0.89 46.39 57.27
CA THR A 151 -1.63 45.88 56.10
C THR A 151 -0.81 44.86 55.33
N LEU A 152 -1.44 43.74 54.93
CA LEU A 152 -0.87 42.80 53.97
C LEU A 152 -1.66 42.90 52.67
N MET A 153 -0.97 43.21 51.57
CA MET A 153 -1.55 43.22 50.24
C MET A 153 -1.15 41.96 49.48
N VAL A 154 -2.12 41.29 48.86
CA VAL A 154 -1.85 40.28 47.83
C VAL A 154 -2.26 40.90 46.51
N ALA A 155 -1.30 41.13 45.62
CA ALA A 155 -1.48 41.78 44.33
C ALA A 155 -1.00 40.83 43.23
N PRO A 156 -1.83 39.86 42.80
CA PRO A 156 -1.48 38.97 41.71
C PRO A 156 -1.08 39.78 40.49
N SER A 157 0.00 39.37 39.83
CA SER A 157 0.45 40.00 38.58
C SER A 157 0.56 38.94 37.51
N GLY A 158 0.16 39.27 36.28
CA GLY A 158 0.21 38.35 35.15
C GLY A 158 -1.18 37.96 34.64
N ALA A 159 -1.21 37.56 33.36
CA ALA A 159 -2.41 37.04 32.74
C ALA A 159 -2.50 35.53 33.01
N THR A 160 -3.62 35.04 33.53
CA THR A 160 -4.20 33.75 33.10
C THR A 160 -5.59 33.50 33.71
N THR A 161 -6.38 32.82 32.90
CA THR A 161 -7.70 32.23 33.14
C THR A 161 -7.71 31.22 34.29
N GLY A 162 -8.56 31.42 35.31
CA GLY A 162 -8.89 30.43 36.33
C GLY A 162 -9.26 31.06 37.68
N ILE A 163 -10.36 30.60 38.30
CA ILE A 163 -10.77 31.01 39.65
C ILE A 163 -9.80 30.39 40.66
N VAL A 164 -9.14 31.18 41.51
CA VAL A 164 -8.25 30.68 42.56
C VAL A 164 -8.68 31.27 43.90
N THR A 165 -9.12 30.40 44.80
CA THR A 165 -9.51 30.83 46.15
C THR A 165 -8.28 30.86 47.05
N ILE A 166 -7.97 32.02 47.64
CA ILE A 166 -6.90 32.16 48.64
C ILE A 166 -7.54 32.10 50.03
N THR A 167 -7.34 31.02 50.79
CA THR A 167 -7.83 30.92 52.17
C THR A 167 -6.67 31.11 53.17
N SER A 168 -6.91 31.88 54.25
CA SER A 168 -5.97 31.97 55.39
C SER A 168 -6.64 31.47 56.67
N ASP A 169 -5.83 30.95 57.62
CA ASP A 169 -6.29 30.26 58.82
C ASP A 169 -6.01 30.99 60.15
N THR A 170 -5.31 32.14 60.15
CA THR A 170 -4.91 32.79 61.41
C THR A 170 -4.75 34.32 61.40
N GLY A 171 -4.71 34.98 60.23
CA GLY A 171 -4.38 36.42 60.11
C GLY A 171 -5.55 37.37 59.83
N ASN A 172 -6.80 36.93 59.94
CA ASN A 172 -8.00 37.68 59.48
C ASN A 172 -7.92 38.15 58.01
N ILE A 173 -7.12 37.47 57.19
CA ILE A 173 -7.05 37.74 55.75
C ILE A 173 -8.13 36.89 55.08
N ASN A 174 -9.19 37.54 54.62
CA ASN A 174 -10.25 36.89 53.87
C ASN A 174 -10.16 37.36 52.41
N CYS A 175 -9.53 36.55 51.57
CA CYS A 175 -9.36 36.85 50.14
C CYS A 175 -10.27 35.94 49.32
N THR A 176 -11.02 36.51 48.39
CA THR A 176 -11.64 35.76 47.30
C THR A 176 -11.14 36.37 46.00
N TRP A 177 -10.35 35.62 45.23
CA TRP A 177 -9.92 36.03 43.91
C TRP A 177 -10.64 35.17 42.87
N ASP A 178 -11.42 35.81 42.01
CA ASP A 178 -12.28 35.14 41.03
C ASP A 178 -11.58 34.91 39.68
N GLY A 179 -10.28 35.25 39.58
CA GLY A 179 -9.52 35.07 38.34
C GLY A 179 -9.91 36.01 37.19
N GLY A 180 -10.81 36.98 37.41
CA GLY A 180 -11.37 37.82 36.35
C GLY A 180 -10.66 39.16 36.11
N ALA A 181 -9.95 39.69 37.11
CA ALA A 181 -9.28 41.00 37.04
C ALA A 181 -7.74 40.87 37.07
N GLN A 182 -7.02 41.81 36.43
CA GLN A 182 -5.55 41.96 36.48
C GLN A 182 -4.98 42.27 37.88
N GLY A 183 -5.79 42.10 38.92
CA GLY A 183 -5.46 42.27 40.32
C GLY A 183 -6.73 42.18 41.16
N GLY A 184 -6.68 41.45 42.28
CA GLY A 184 -7.64 41.59 43.38
C GLY A 184 -6.90 42.20 44.55
N VAL A 185 -7.43 43.25 45.18
CA VAL A 185 -6.83 43.80 46.39
C VAL A 185 -7.37 43.02 47.57
N CYS A 186 -6.53 42.20 48.18
CA CYS A 186 -6.83 41.64 49.51
C CYS A 186 -6.75 42.77 50.55
N THR A 187 -7.86 43.10 51.18
CA THR A 187 -7.88 43.94 52.39
C THR A 187 -7.86 43.02 53.60
N SER A 188 -6.75 43.01 54.34
CA SER A 188 -6.76 42.50 55.71
C SER A 188 -7.38 43.56 56.63
N GLY A 189 -8.06 43.14 57.69
CA GLY A 189 -8.23 44.01 58.86
C GLY A 189 -6.85 44.37 59.45
N PRO A 190 -6.79 45.30 60.42
CA PRO A 190 -5.53 45.59 61.12
C PRO A 190 -4.90 44.31 61.66
N ILE A 191 -3.71 43.96 61.17
CA ILE A 191 -2.93 42.81 61.62
C ILE A 191 -1.92 43.28 62.67
N ASN A 192 -1.81 42.57 63.78
CA ASN A 192 -0.79 42.86 64.79
C ASN A 192 0.61 42.52 64.25
N THR A 193 1.60 43.32 64.62
CA THR A 193 3.00 42.99 64.34
C THR A 193 3.38 41.63 64.95
N GLY A 194 4.14 40.83 64.22
CA GLY A 194 4.60 39.51 64.65
C GLY A 194 3.67 38.35 64.30
N THR A 195 2.50 38.61 63.70
CA THR A 195 1.56 37.56 63.28
C THR A 195 2.14 36.70 62.16
N GLN A 196 2.05 35.37 62.31
CA GLN A 196 2.30 34.41 61.23
C GLN A 196 1.10 34.39 60.28
N VAL A 197 1.36 34.36 58.98
CA VAL A 197 0.33 34.30 57.94
C VAL A 197 0.61 33.14 57.00
N THR A 198 -0.37 32.27 56.78
CA THR A 198 -0.32 31.23 55.74
C THR A 198 -1.38 31.52 54.69
N LEU A 199 -0.95 31.70 53.44
CA LEU A 199 -1.81 31.81 52.27
C LEU A 199 -1.90 30.43 51.61
N THR A 200 -3.10 29.90 51.42
CA THR A 200 -3.33 28.63 50.70
C THR A 200 -4.09 28.90 49.41
N ALA A 201 -3.55 28.46 48.27
CA ALA A 201 -4.18 28.58 46.96
C ALA A 201 -5.00 27.33 46.60
N GLY A 202 -6.30 27.51 46.39
CA GLY A 202 -7.17 26.52 45.75
C GLY A 202 -7.07 26.64 44.24
N LEU A 203 -6.15 25.87 43.63
CA LEU A 203 -5.86 25.91 42.20
C LEU A 203 -6.76 24.95 41.39
N PRO A 204 -7.32 25.38 40.24
CA PRO A 204 -7.91 24.45 39.27
C PRO A 204 -6.90 23.39 38.79
N ALA A 205 -7.39 22.21 38.41
CA ALA A 205 -6.54 21.12 37.92
C ALA A 205 -5.68 21.57 36.72
N GLY A 206 -4.37 21.32 36.80
CA GLY A 206 -3.43 21.69 35.75
C GLY A 206 -2.93 23.13 35.79
N THR A 207 -3.22 23.88 36.85
CA THR A 207 -2.62 25.22 37.06
C THR A 207 -1.49 25.14 38.08
N VAL A 208 -0.46 25.95 37.86
CA VAL A 208 0.65 26.14 38.80
C VAL A 208 0.70 27.60 39.23
N ILE A 209 1.18 27.83 40.46
CA ILE A 209 1.35 29.16 41.03
C ILE A 209 2.82 29.40 41.38
N LEU A 210 3.28 30.60 41.06
CA LEU A 210 4.57 31.14 41.46
C LEU A 210 4.30 32.32 42.39
N TRP A 211 4.58 32.17 43.69
CA TRP A 211 4.17 33.15 44.71
C TRP A 211 4.92 34.50 44.67
N GLY A 212 6.03 34.59 43.95
CA GLY A 212 6.85 35.80 43.88
C GLY A 212 7.64 36.08 45.17
N SER A 213 8.09 37.32 45.34
CA SER A 213 8.82 37.78 46.53
C SER A 213 7.89 38.03 47.72
N GLY A 214 8.36 37.73 48.94
CA GLY A 214 7.66 38.03 50.20
C GLY A 214 7.17 36.82 50.99
N CYS A 215 7.31 35.61 50.45
CA CYS A 215 7.11 34.36 51.19
C CYS A 215 8.41 33.93 51.88
N ASN A 216 8.35 33.52 53.14
CA ASN A 216 9.51 32.92 53.84
C ASN A 216 9.67 31.44 53.45
N VAL A 217 8.56 30.72 53.34
CA VAL A 217 8.50 29.33 52.90
C VAL A 217 7.37 29.21 51.87
N ALA A 218 7.65 28.60 50.72
CA ALA A 218 6.66 28.40 49.67
C ALA A 218 6.62 26.93 49.22
N THR A 219 5.41 26.41 49.02
CA THR A 219 5.12 25.14 48.35
C THR A 219 4.33 25.39 47.07
N ALA A 220 4.00 24.33 46.33
CA ALA A 220 3.18 24.42 45.13
C ALA A 220 1.77 25.01 45.35
N ILE A 221 1.27 25.06 46.60
CA ILE A 221 -0.06 25.62 46.91
C ILE A 221 -0.09 26.49 48.17
N GLN A 222 1.03 26.69 48.87
CA GLN A 222 1.07 27.49 50.09
C GLN A 222 2.23 28.48 50.09
N CYS A 223 1.99 29.65 50.66
CA CYS A 223 3.00 30.65 51.00
C CYS A 223 2.87 31.00 52.48
N THR A 224 3.92 30.78 53.26
CA THR A 224 3.96 31.11 54.68
C THR A 224 4.88 32.30 54.92
N ILE A 225 4.35 33.32 55.59
CA ILE A 225 5.08 34.44 56.18
C ILE A 225 5.22 34.12 57.68
N THR A 226 6.45 33.96 58.16
CA THR A 226 6.72 33.49 59.53
C THR A 226 6.44 34.56 60.59
N SER A 227 6.61 35.84 60.24
CA SER A 227 6.35 36.98 61.13
C SER A 227 6.18 38.26 60.31
N LEU A 228 4.98 38.84 60.33
CA LEU A 228 4.68 40.09 59.62
C LEU A 228 5.09 41.31 60.47
N THR A 229 6.14 42.02 60.06
CA THR A 229 6.72 43.15 60.82
C THR A 229 6.58 44.51 60.13
N SER A 230 6.15 44.53 58.87
CA SER A 230 5.89 45.74 58.09
C SER A 230 4.93 45.44 56.95
N ASN A 231 4.39 46.50 56.33
CA ASN A 231 3.52 46.36 55.16
C ASN A 231 4.24 45.54 54.07
N THR A 232 3.61 44.44 53.64
CA THR A 232 4.19 43.49 52.68
C THR A 232 3.23 43.30 51.51
N THR A 233 3.78 43.16 50.30
CA THR A 233 3.02 42.82 49.09
C THR A 233 3.50 41.50 48.51
N ILE A 234 2.58 40.56 48.27
CA ILE A 234 2.83 39.28 47.58
C ILE A 234 2.23 39.35 46.17
N SER A 235 3.01 38.99 45.15
CA SER A 235 2.58 39.05 43.74
C SER A 235 2.60 37.67 43.09
N PRO A 236 1.59 36.82 43.38
CA PRO A 236 1.51 35.50 42.77
C PRO A 236 1.22 35.61 41.27
N VAL A 237 1.86 34.74 40.49
CA VAL A 237 1.61 34.56 39.06
C VAL A 237 1.12 33.13 38.84
N THR A 238 -0.02 32.96 38.17
CA THR A 238 -0.51 31.63 37.76
C THR A 238 -0.18 31.35 36.31
N SER A 239 0.03 30.08 36.00
CA SER A 239 0.07 29.60 34.63
C SER A 239 -0.63 28.25 34.52
N ILE A 240 -1.28 28.00 33.37
CA ILE A 240 -1.85 26.69 33.05
C ILE A 240 -0.75 25.83 32.41
N LEU A 241 -0.63 24.57 32.83
CA LEU A 241 0.25 23.61 32.20
C LEU A 241 -0.19 23.42 30.74
N THR A 242 0.78 23.36 29.84
CA THR A 242 0.55 23.07 28.42
C THR A 242 1.22 21.77 28.02
N TYR A 243 0.56 20.98 27.18
CA TYR A 243 1.09 19.74 26.64
C TYR A 243 1.28 19.83 25.13
N THR A 244 2.31 19.16 24.65
CA THR A 244 2.63 19.06 23.23
C THR A 244 2.10 17.73 22.67
N LEU A 245 1.38 17.80 21.56
CA LEU A 245 0.92 16.65 20.79
C LEU A 245 1.67 16.62 19.46
N SER A 246 2.56 15.65 19.31
CA SER A 246 3.37 15.45 18.11
C SER A 246 2.82 14.26 17.32
N TYR A 247 2.31 14.55 16.12
CA TYR A 247 1.85 13.55 15.15
C TYR A 247 2.85 13.48 13.99
N THR A 248 3.48 12.33 13.81
CA THR A 248 4.45 12.09 12.73
C THR A 248 3.89 11.09 11.74
N ALA A 249 4.17 11.27 10.46
CA ALA A 249 3.90 10.23 9.46
C ALA A 249 5.11 9.29 9.39
N GLY A 250 4.86 7.99 9.43
CA GLY A 250 5.84 7.00 8.99
C GLY A 250 6.07 7.08 7.48
N ALA A 251 6.93 6.21 6.95
CA ALA A 251 7.17 6.11 5.51
C ALA A 251 5.85 5.82 4.74
N ASN A 252 5.76 6.35 3.52
CA ASN A 252 4.66 6.12 2.58
C ASN A 252 3.30 6.71 2.98
N GLY A 253 3.33 7.79 3.76
CA GLY A 253 2.17 8.64 3.98
C GLY A 253 2.57 10.02 4.47
N SER A 254 1.56 10.80 4.84
CA SER A 254 1.69 12.16 5.38
C SER A 254 0.66 12.41 6.47
N ILE A 255 0.87 13.45 7.27
CA ILE A 255 -0.15 13.94 8.21
C ILE A 255 -0.78 15.20 7.62
N SER A 256 -2.12 15.20 7.53
CA SER A 256 -2.91 16.39 7.22
C SER A 256 -3.54 16.94 8.50
N GLY A 257 -3.24 18.19 8.86
CA GLY A 257 -3.67 18.83 10.10
C GLY A 257 -2.50 19.52 10.81
N THR A 258 -2.77 20.12 11.97
CA THR A 258 -1.73 20.84 12.73
C THR A 258 -0.89 19.84 13.53
N SER A 259 0.43 19.86 13.35
CA SER A 259 1.39 19.08 14.14
C SER A 259 2.76 19.77 14.14
N PRO A 260 3.44 19.92 15.29
CA PRO A 260 2.94 19.64 16.64
C PRO A 260 1.84 20.62 17.07
N GLN A 261 1.01 20.22 18.03
CA GLN A 261 0.01 21.07 18.68
C GLN A 261 0.42 21.37 20.12
N THR A 262 0.05 22.54 20.63
CA THR A 262 0.18 22.88 22.05
C THR A 262 -1.20 23.17 22.61
N VAL A 263 -1.61 22.43 23.64
CA VAL A 263 -2.92 22.57 24.28
C VAL A 263 -2.77 22.75 25.78
N ASN A 264 -3.69 23.48 26.40
CA ASN A 264 -3.75 23.60 27.85
C ASN A 264 -4.12 22.26 28.51
N HIS A 265 -3.77 22.07 29.78
CA HIS A 265 -4.16 20.90 30.55
C HIS A 265 -5.69 20.71 30.55
N GLY A 266 -6.14 19.50 30.19
CA GLY A 266 -7.55 19.14 30.07
C GLY A 266 -8.23 19.64 28.80
N ALA A 267 -7.55 20.39 27.93
CA ALA A 267 -8.11 20.78 26.64
C ALA A 267 -7.98 19.65 25.60
N ASN A 268 -8.75 19.76 24.52
CA ASN A 268 -8.71 18.81 23.40
C ASN A 268 -7.71 19.26 22.34
N GLY A 269 -7.04 18.32 21.70
CA GLY A 269 -6.33 18.53 20.45
C GLY A 269 -7.28 18.78 19.28
N SER A 270 -6.75 19.40 18.22
CA SER A 270 -7.39 19.43 16.91
C SER A 270 -7.21 18.09 16.20
N ALA A 271 -8.17 17.66 15.40
CA ALA A 271 -8.06 16.40 14.67
C ALA A 271 -6.95 16.44 13.60
N VAL A 272 -6.28 15.32 13.39
CA VAL A 272 -5.29 15.09 12.32
C VAL A 272 -5.65 13.84 11.52
N THR A 273 -5.40 13.85 10.22
CA THR A 273 -5.66 12.71 9.33
C THR A 273 -4.34 12.12 8.87
N ALA A 274 -4.16 10.81 9.05
CA ALA A 274 -3.10 10.05 8.43
C ALA A 274 -3.49 9.77 6.96
N VAL A 275 -2.77 10.39 6.03
CA VAL A 275 -3.06 10.30 4.59
C VAL A 275 -2.05 9.35 3.93
N PRO A 276 -2.44 8.14 3.53
CA PRO A 276 -1.55 7.22 2.84
C PRO A 276 -1.16 7.76 1.45
N HIS A 277 0.04 7.45 0.99
CA HIS A 277 0.39 7.62 -0.43
C HIS A 277 -0.38 6.63 -1.32
N ILE A 278 -0.41 6.91 -2.63
CA ILE A 278 -1.03 6.02 -3.62
C ILE A 278 -0.44 4.61 -3.49
N GLY A 279 -1.30 3.60 -3.41
CA GLY A 279 -0.92 2.21 -3.25
C GLY A 279 -0.64 1.77 -1.82
N TYR A 280 -0.85 2.64 -0.82
CA TYR A 280 -0.73 2.32 0.59
C TYR A 280 -2.06 2.52 1.32
N HIS A 281 -2.17 1.97 2.53
CA HIS A 281 -3.26 2.25 3.45
C HIS A 281 -2.73 2.53 4.86
N PHE A 282 -3.50 3.30 5.63
CA PHE A 282 -3.22 3.53 7.04
C PHE A 282 -3.53 2.25 7.84
N VAL A 283 -2.58 1.83 8.69
CA VAL A 283 -2.71 0.63 9.53
C VAL A 283 -3.16 1.02 10.93
N ASN A 284 -2.33 1.80 11.62
CA ASN A 284 -2.56 2.26 12.99
C ASN A 284 -1.57 3.38 13.34
N TRP A 285 -1.79 4.01 14.49
CA TRP A 285 -0.79 4.82 15.16
C TRP A 285 0.15 3.93 16.00
N SER A 286 1.32 4.44 16.35
CA SER A 286 2.35 3.72 17.11
C SER A 286 1.92 3.29 18.53
N ASP A 287 0.83 3.86 19.05
CA ASP A 287 0.18 3.46 20.30
C ASP A 287 -0.93 2.41 20.11
N GLY A 288 -1.09 1.88 18.89
CA GLY A 288 -2.08 0.86 18.53
C GLY A 288 -3.45 1.41 18.13
N SER A 289 -3.70 2.73 18.24
CA SER A 289 -4.98 3.33 17.84
C SER A 289 -5.21 3.23 16.32
N THR A 290 -6.43 2.90 15.90
CA THR A 290 -6.84 2.85 14.49
C THR A 290 -7.69 4.06 14.07
N ALA A 291 -7.85 5.07 14.95
CA ALA A 291 -8.63 6.26 14.66
C ALA A 291 -8.00 7.09 13.52
N ASN A 292 -8.76 7.36 12.46
CA ASN A 292 -8.35 8.23 11.36
C ASN A 292 -9.59 8.91 10.72
N PRO A 293 -9.82 10.22 10.92
CA PRO A 293 -8.97 11.18 11.64
C PRO A 293 -8.80 10.84 13.12
N ARG A 294 -7.62 11.16 13.68
CA ARG A 294 -7.30 11.04 15.11
C ARG A 294 -7.53 12.38 15.81
N GLN A 295 -8.13 12.33 17.00
CA GLN A 295 -8.22 13.46 17.92
C GLN A 295 -7.98 12.98 19.34
N ASP A 296 -7.10 13.65 20.08
CA ASP A 296 -6.83 13.36 21.48
C ASP A 296 -7.58 14.36 22.36
N LEU A 297 -8.40 13.85 23.28
CA LEU A 297 -9.31 14.64 24.13
C LEU A 297 -8.80 14.69 25.57
N ASN A 298 -9.15 15.75 26.30
CA ASN A 298 -8.83 15.94 27.72
C ASN A 298 -7.34 15.68 28.05
N VAL A 299 -6.44 16.37 27.34
CA VAL A 299 -5.00 16.07 27.37
C VAL A 299 -4.36 16.46 28.69
N THR A 300 -3.73 15.50 29.38
CA THR A 300 -3.05 15.68 30.68
C THR A 300 -1.57 15.32 30.65
N THR A 301 -1.04 14.87 29.52
CA THR A 301 0.38 14.56 29.30
C THR A 301 0.77 14.85 27.84
N ASN A 302 2.08 14.91 27.54
CA ASN A 302 2.54 15.00 26.16
C ASN A 302 2.20 13.72 25.38
N ILE A 303 1.80 13.87 24.13
CA ILE A 303 1.52 12.76 23.21
C ILE A 303 2.51 12.83 22.06
N SER A 304 3.12 11.71 21.70
CA SER A 304 4.00 11.60 20.53
C SER A 304 3.74 10.29 19.84
N VAL A 305 3.07 10.33 18.69
CA VAL A 305 2.61 9.13 17.97
C VAL A 305 2.92 9.21 16.48
N THR A 306 3.27 8.07 15.90
CA THR A 306 3.58 7.94 14.47
C THR A 306 2.48 7.16 13.75
N ALA A 307 1.98 7.67 12.62
CA ALA A 307 1.07 6.94 11.75
C ALA A 307 1.84 5.91 10.91
N ASN A 308 1.43 4.64 11.00
CA ASN A 308 2.03 3.53 10.25
C ASN A 308 1.19 3.22 9.01
N PHE A 309 1.87 3.00 7.89
CA PHE A 309 1.26 2.68 6.60
C PHE A 309 1.81 1.36 6.05
N ALA A 310 0.96 0.60 5.38
CA ALA A 310 1.35 -0.63 4.68
C ALA A 310 0.98 -0.54 3.21
N ILE A 311 1.78 -1.18 2.36
CA ILE A 311 1.49 -1.27 0.92
C ILE A 311 0.26 -2.15 0.71
N ASN A 312 -0.62 -1.74 -0.19
CA ASN A 312 -1.74 -2.57 -0.63
C ASN A 312 -1.20 -3.76 -1.41
N THR A 313 -1.81 -4.91 -1.19
CA THR A 313 -1.49 -6.13 -1.93
C THR A 313 -2.73 -6.61 -2.69
N TYR A 314 -2.48 -7.23 -3.84
CA TYR A 314 -3.53 -7.75 -4.71
C TYR A 314 -3.23 -9.18 -5.11
N THR A 315 -4.29 -9.95 -5.30
CA THR A 315 -4.21 -11.33 -5.76
C THR A 315 -4.25 -11.37 -7.28
N VAL A 316 -3.23 -11.99 -7.88
CA VAL A 316 -3.19 -12.37 -9.29
C VAL A 316 -3.51 -13.85 -9.41
N THR A 317 -4.61 -14.18 -10.07
CA THR A 317 -5.08 -15.57 -10.19
C THR A 317 -4.77 -16.11 -11.59
N PRO A 318 -3.76 -16.98 -11.74
CA PRO A 318 -3.50 -17.66 -13.01
C PRO A 318 -4.52 -18.76 -13.27
N SER A 319 -4.85 -18.98 -14.54
CA SER A 319 -5.55 -20.17 -15.02
C SER A 319 -4.98 -20.62 -16.36
N THR A 320 -5.12 -21.91 -16.65
CA THR A 320 -4.60 -22.54 -17.87
C THR A 320 -5.70 -23.34 -18.55
N GLY A 321 -5.78 -23.22 -19.87
CA GLY A 321 -6.50 -24.17 -20.71
C GLY A 321 -5.75 -25.51 -20.83
N PRO A 322 -6.35 -26.48 -21.55
CA PRO A 322 -5.67 -27.73 -21.91
C PRO A 322 -4.48 -27.48 -22.84
N ASN A 323 -3.64 -28.50 -23.03
CA ASN A 323 -2.54 -28.53 -24.02
C ASN A 323 -1.39 -27.55 -23.75
N GLY A 324 -1.16 -27.29 -22.46
CA GLY A 324 -0.03 -26.52 -21.98
C GLY A 324 -0.14 -26.25 -20.48
N SER A 325 0.76 -25.41 -19.99
CA SER A 325 0.84 -25.06 -18.58
C SER A 325 1.23 -23.60 -18.36
N ILE A 326 0.86 -23.09 -17.18
CA ILE A 326 1.28 -21.78 -16.66
C ILE A 326 1.98 -21.99 -15.32
N SER A 327 3.06 -21.26 -15.06
CA SER A 327 3.79 -21.31 -13.78
C SER A 327 4.18 -19.89 -13.33
N PRO A 328 3.89 -19.49 -12.07
CA PRO A 328 3.17 -20.26 -11.07
C PRO A 328 1.69 -20.50 -11.45
N ASN A 329 1.14 -21.64 -11.05
CA ASN A 329 -0.26 -22.04 -11.31
C ASN A 329 -1.20 -21.81 -10.11
N THR A 330 -0.73 -21.14 -9.07
CA THR A 330 -1.50 -20.80 -7.87
C THR A 330 -1.65 -19.29 -7.74
N PRO A 331 -2.68 -18.79 -7.03
CA PRO A 331 -2.84 -17.35 -6.79
C PRO A 331 -1.59 -16.72 -6.17
N GLN A 332 -1.14 -15.61 -6.72
CA GLN A 332 0.04 -14.87 -6.28
C GLN A 332 -0.37 -13.57 -5.60
N THR A 333 0.27 -13.23 -4.48
CA THR A 333 0.07 -11.94 -3.80
C THR A 333 1.15 -10.97 -4.25
N VAL A 334 0.75 -9.84 -4.83
CA VAL A 334 1.65 -8.84 -5.43
C VAL A 334 1.41 -7.48 -4.81
N ASN A 335 2.48 -6.75 -4.49
CA ASN A 335 2.40 -5.38 -4.00
C ASN A 335 1.86 -4.42 -5.07
N HIS A 336 1.09 -3.42 -4.66
CA HIS A 336 0.57 -2.39 -5.56
C HIS A 336 1.66 -1.77 -6.43
N GLY A 337 1.42 -1.68 -7.74
CA GLY A 337 2.30 -1.07 -8.72
C GLY A 337 3.41 -1.97 -9.23
N ASN A 338 3.66 -3.12 -8.59
CA ASN A 338 4.63 -4.10 -9.08
C ASN A 338 4.04 -4.93 -10.23
N THR A 339 4.91 -5.53 -11.03
CA THR A 339 4.58 -6.54 -12.04
C THR A 339 4.93 -7.93 -11.53
N ILE A 340 4.35 -8.96 -12.13
CA ILE A 340 4.73 -10.36 -11.91
C ILE A 340 4.91 -11.07 -13.26
N ILE A 341 5.75 -12.11 -13.25
CA ILE A 341 6.08 -12.90 -14.44
C ILE A 341 5.49 -14.30 -14.29
N PHE A 342 4.93 -14.81 -15.38
CA PHE A 342 4.51 -16.19 -15.55
C PHE A 342 5.28 -16.83 -16.69
N THR A 343 5.69 -18.08 -16.52
CA THR A 343 6.17 -18.94 -17.60
C THR A 343 4.97 -19.70 -18.16
N VAL A 344 4.72 -19.57 -19.45
CA VAL A 344 3.66 -20.26 -20.19
C VAL A 344 4.31 -21.23 -21.15
N THR A 345 4.06 -22.52 -20.99
CA THR A 345 4.69 -23.59 -21.76
C THR A 345 3.62 -24.34 -22.53
N PRO A 346 3.49 -24.12 -23.85
CA PRO A 346 2.66 -24.97 -24.71
C PRO A 346 3.17 -26.40 -24.75
N ASP A 347 2.27 -27.36 -24.90
CA ASP A 347 2.65 -28.71 -25.30
C ASP A 347 3.15 -28.70 -26.77
N PRO A 348 3.94 -29.70 -27.21
CA PRO A 348 4.39 -29.78 -28.60
C PRO A 348 3.21 -29.65 -29.58
N GLY A 349 3.36 -28.83 -30.61
CA GLY A 349 2.29 -28.56 -31.58
C GLY A 349 1.47 -27.30 -31.33
N TYR A 350 1.48 -26.79 -30.09
CA TYR A 350 0.63 -25.70 -29.68
C TYR A 350 1.36 -24.37 -29.59
N VAL A 351 0.62 -23.28 -29.80
CA VAL A 351 1.06 -21.91 -29.52
C VAL A 351 0.25 -21.31 -28.36
N ALA A 352 0.94 -20.60 -27.47
CA ALA A 352 0.30 -19.93 -26.35
C ALA A 352 -0.23 -18.55 -26.73
N SER A 353 -1.39 -18.22 -26.18
CA SER A 353 -1.92 -16.86 -26.06
C SER A 353 -2.31 -16.60 -24.62
N VAL A 354 -2.09 -15.38 -24.13
CA VAL A 354 -2.39 -15.00 -22.76
C VAL A 354 -3.35 -13.82 -22.73
N GLY A 355 -4.50 -14.03 -22.08
CA GLY A 355 -5.50 -13.01 -21.79
C GLY A 355 -5.71 -12.82 -20.30
N GLY A 356 -6.90 -12.36 -19.93
CA GLY A 356 -7.27 -12.05 -18.54
C GLY A 356 -7.32 -10.55 -18.27
N THR A 357 -7.55 -10.18 -17.01
CA THR A 357 -7.75 -8.77 -16.61
C THR A 357 -6.48 -8.05 -16.17
N CYS A 358 -5.37 -8.76 -15.95
CA CYS A 358 -4.12 -8.10 -15.56
C CYS A 358 -3.48 -7.29 -16.70
N GLY A 359 -3.75 -7.67 -17.95
CA GLY A 359 -3.02 -7.16 -19.11
C GLY A 359 -1.50 -7.46 -19.03
N GLY A 360 -0.79 -7.20 -20.12
CA GLY A 360 0.65 -7.48 -20.20
C GLY A 360 1.07 -7.90 -21.60
N SER A 361 2.25 -8.49 -21.71
CA SER A 361 2.81 -8.98 -22.97
C SER A 361 3.54 -10.30 -22.79
N ILE A 362 3.44 -11.17 -23.80
CA ILE A 362 4.20 -12.42 -23.90
C ILE A 362 5.38 -12.25 -24.85
N SER A 363 6.55 -12.75 -24.46
CA SER A 363 7.75 -12.83 -25.29
C SER A 363 8.38 -14.22 -25.11
N GLY A 364 8.38 -15.02 -26.18
CA GLY A 364 8.66 -16.46 -26.08
C GLY A 364 7.66 -17.12 -25.12
N ASN A 365 8.16 -17.80 -24.10
CA ASN A 365 7.34 -18.48 -23.09
C ASN A 365 7.16 -17.63 -21.82
N THR A 366 7.54 -16.35 -21.82
CA THR A 366 7.52 -15.49 -20.65
C THR A 366 6.45 -14.41 -20.80
N TYR A 367 5.44 -14.47 -19.95
CA TYR A 367 4.40 -13.45 -19.85
C TYR A 367 4.69 -12.52 -18.67
N THR A 368 4.75 -11.22 -18.91
CA THR A 368 4.90 -10.20 -17.87
C THR A 368 3.62 -9.38 -17.78
N THR A 369 3.03 -9.29 -16.59
CA THR A 369 1.82 -8.48 -16.38
C THR A 369 2.13 -6.99 -16.49
N ASN A 370 1.09 -6.18 -16.69
CA ASN A 370 1.18 -4.75 -16.35
C ASN A 370 1.30 -4.55 -14.83
N ALA A 371 1.53 -3.30 -14.40
CA ALA A 371 1.55 -2.94 -12.99
C ALA A 371 0.22 -3.29 -12.31
N ILE A 372 0.28 -4.03 -11.21
CA ILE A 372 -0.91 -4.54 -10.53
C ILE A 372 -1.49 -3.48 -9.59
N THR A 373 -2.73 -3.05 -9.85
CA THR A 373 -3.43 -2.05 -9.03
C THR A 373 -4.76 -2.54 -8.45
N THR A 374 -5.20 -3.73 -8.85
CA THR A 374 -6.39 -4.42 -8.34
C THR A 374 -6.17 -5.93 -8.42
N ASN A 375 -7.03 -6.72 -7.79
CA ASN A 375 -7.09 -8.15 -8.07
C ASN A 375 -7.36 -8.37 -9.56
N CYS A 376 -6.68 -9.34 -10.18
CA CYS A 376 -6.80 -9.58 -11.60
C CYS A 376 -6.48 -11.04 -11.96
N THR A 377 -6.76 -11.42 -13.21
CA THR A 377 -6.54 -12.78 -13.72
C THR A 377 -5.54 -12.80 -14.86
N VAL A 378 -4.79 -13.91 -14.97
CA VAL A 378 -3.94 -14.24 -16.12
C VAL A 378 -4.43 -15.58 -16.66
N ILE A 379 -4.86 -15.60 -17.92
CA ILE A 379 -5.49 -16.78 -18.52
C ILE A 379 -4.63 -17.23 -19.70
N ALA A 380 -3.92 -18.36 -19.55
CA ALA A 380 -3.19 -18.98 -20.65
C ALA A 380 -4.12 -19.88 -21.46
N THR A 381 -4.09 -19.73 -22.78
CA THR A 381 -4.82 -20.52 -23.75
C THR A 381 -3.86 -21.05 -24.80
N PHE A 382 -4.12 -22.24 -25.30
CA PHE A 382 -3.25 -22.92 -26.26
C PHE A 382 -4.07 -23.29 -27.49
N THR A 383 -3.53 -23.00 -28.67
CA THR A 383 -4.16 -23.31 -29.95
C THR A 383 -3.19 -24.12 -30.78
N ASP A 384 -3.71 -25.14 -31.44
CA ASP A 384 -2.95 -25.99 -32.34
C ASP A 384 -2.41 -25.18 -33.53
N ALA A 385 -1.14 -25.39 -33.86
CA ALA A 385 -0.43 -24.71 -34.93
C ALA A 385 0.30 -25.68 -35.88
N MET A 386 0.09 -26.99 -35.75
CA MET A 386 0.68 -27.99 -36.62
C MET A 386 -0.39 -28.79 -37.34
N GLY A 387 -0.14 -29.12 -38.60
CA GLY A 387 -1.08 -29.96 -39.36
C GLY A 387 -0.78 -31.45 -39.20
N PRO A 388 -1.71 -32.30 -39.67
CA PRO A 388 -1.58 -33.76 -39.55
C PRO A 388 -0.42 -34.30 -40.36
N VAL A 389 0.14 -35.43 -39.93
CA VAL A 389 1.13 -36.21 -40.68
C VAL A 389 0.43 -37.25 -41.54
N VAL A 390 0.94 -37.47 -42.75
CA VAL A 390 0.47 -38.53 -43.65
C VAL A 390 1.31 -39.79 -43.41
N THR A 391 0.65 -40.93 -43.26
CA THR A 391 1.30 -42.24 -43.12
C THR A 391 0.55 -43.30 -43.92
N SER A 392 1.16 -44.47 -44.11
CA SER A 392 0.54 -45.63 -44.77
C SER A 392 -0.01 -45.35 -46.18
N LEU A 393 0.59 -44.37 -46.87
CA LEU A 393 0.23 -43.98 -48.22
C LEU A 393 0.48 -45.14 -49.19
N GLN A 394 -0.55 -45.56 -49.90
CA GLN A 394 -0.49 -46.68 -50.84
C GLN A 394 -1.52 -46.52 -51.95
N SER A 395 -1.33 -47.29 -53.02
CA SER A 395 -2.26 -47.39 -54.14
C SER A 395 -2.50 -48.84 -54.52
N ASN A 396 -3.72 -49.15 -54.95
CA ASN A 396 -4.10 -50.47 -55.43
C ASN A 396 -4.97 -50.35 -56.70
N PRO A 397 -4.58 -50.95 -57.83
CA PRO A 397 -3.33 -51.70 -58.04
C PRO A 397 -2.09 -50.78 -58.12
N ASN A 398 -0.94 -51.30 -57.70
CA ASN A 398 0.38 -50.69 -57.93
C ASN A 398 1.37 -51.81 -58.28
N PRO A 399 1.80 -51.95 -59.54
CA PRO A 399 1.55 -51.10 -60.71
C PRO A 399 0.12 -51.24 -61.28
N ALA A 400 -0.34 -50.27 -62.07
CA ALA A 400 -1.66 -50.26 -62.71
C ALA A 400 -1.58 -50.37 -64.23
N ALA A 401 -2.51 -51.06 -64.88
CA ALA A 401 -2.62 -51.00 -66.35
C ALA A 401 -3.33 -49.71 -66.77
N ILE A 402 -3.05 -49.18 -67.98
CA ILE A 402 -3.77 -48.03 -68.53
C ILE A 402 -5.29 -48.21 -68.46
N ASN A 403 -6.02 -47.13 -68.22
CA ASN A 403 -7.49 -47.10 -68.05
C ASN A 403 -8.04 -47.99 -66.92
N THR A 404 -7.19 -48.56 -66.05
CA THR A 404 -7.65 -49.29 -64.87
C THR A 404 -7.85 -48.31 -63.72
N PRO A 405 -9.01 -48.30 -63.04
CA PRO A 405 -9.21 -47.49 -61.86
C PRO A 405 -8.20 -47.83 -60.75
N VAL A 406 -7.71 -46.80 -60.06
CA VAL A 406 -6.75 -46.95 -58.95
C VAL A 406 -7.33 -46.34 -57.70
N THR A 407 -7.34 -47.12 -56.62
CA THR A 407 -7.70 -46.63 -55.29
C THR A 407 -6.44 -46.22 -54.56
N VAL A 408 -6.37 -44.96 -54.13
CA VAL A 408 -5.30 -44.40 -53.29
C VAL A 408 -5.82 -44.31 -51.87
N THR A 409 -5.07 -44.82 -50.89
CA THR A 409 -5.41 -44.73 -49.47
C THR A 409 -4.24 -44.22 -48.66
N ALA A 410 -4.52 -43.48 -47.60
CA ALA A 410 -3.53 -43.02 -46.63
C ALA A 410 -4.18 -42.88 -45.25
N THR A 411 -3.37 -42.66 -44.23
CA THR A 411 -3.79 -42.30 -42.88
C THR A 411 -3.28 -40.90 -42.57
N LEU A 412 -4.19 -39.98 -42.23
CA LEU A 412 -3.86 -38.69 -41.65
C LEU A 412 -3.89 -38.82 -40.13
N ASP A 413 -2.80 -38.48 -39.46
CA ASP A 413 -2.66 -38.57 -38.01
C ASP A 413 -2.22 -37.22 -37.45
N ASP A 414 -3.11 -36.58 -36.72
CA ASP A 414 -2.84 -35.37 -35.95
C ASP A 414 -2.64 -35.63 -34.45
N SER A 415 -2.81 -36.87 -33.98
CA SER A 415 -2.82 -37.19 -32.54
C SER A 415 -1.53 -36.80 -31.79
N GLN A 416 -0.42 -36.63 -32.52
CA GLN A 416 0.89 -36.24 -31.98
C GLN A 416 1.33 -34.82 -32.34
N THR A 417 0.68 -34.18 -33.32
CA THR A 417 1.03 -32.83 -33.79
C THR A 417 0.11 -31.75 -33.25
N GLY A 418 -1.13 -32.09 -32.95
CA GLY A 418 -2.13 -31.11 -32.55
C GLY A 418 -3.35 -31.72 -31.84
N ASN A 419 -3.56 -33.02 -31.99
CA ASN A 419 -4.69 -33.79 -31.48
C ASN A 419 -6.05 -33.16 -31.83
N SER A 420 -6.10 -32.47 -32.95
CA SER A 420 -7.26 -31.84 -33.53
C SER A 420 -7.91 -32.78 -34.54
N PRO A 421 -9.25 -32.82 -34.63
CA PRO A 421 -9.90 -33.57 -35.69
C PRO A 421 -9.41 -33.14 -37.07
N ILE A 422 -9.23 -34.11 -37.96
CA ILE A 422 -9.00 -33.85 -39.36
C ILE A 422 -10.25 -33.17 -39.93
N LYS A 423 -10.07 -32.25 -40.87
CA LYS A 423 -11.13 -31.51 -41.58
C LYS A 423 -11.25 -31.93 -43.03
N SER A 424 -10.13 -32.17 -43.70
CA SER A 424 -10.10 -32.55 -45.10
C SER A 424 -8.80 -33.24 -45.49
N ALA A 425 -8.89 -34.00 -46.58
CA ALA A 425 -7.75 -34.63 -47.22
C ALA A 425 -7.80 -34.37 -48.72
N GLU A 426 -6.64 -34.25 -49.34
CA GLU A 426 -6.52 -33.94 -50.76
C GLU A 426 -5.28 -34.60 -51.35
N TYR A 427 -5.36 -35.00 -52.62
CA TYR A 427 -4.26 -35.60 -53.38
C TYR A 427 -3.97 -34.81 -54.64
N ARG A 428 -2.75 -34.86 -55.14
CA ARG A 428 -2.39 -34.33 -56.47
C ARG A 428 -1.57 -35.36 -57.24
N ILE A 429 -1.53 -35.18 -58.56
CA ILE A 429 -0.78 -36.01 -59.49
C ILE A 429 0.26 -35.13 -60.20
N ASP A 430 1.53 -35.55 -60.21
CA ASP A 430 2.66 -34.89 -60.92
C ASP A 430 2.75 -33.38 -60.67
N GLY A 431 2.62 -32.96 -59.40
CA GLY A 431 2.67 -31.54 -59.03
C GLY A 431 1.45 -30.70 -59.49
N GLY A 432 0.40 -31.34 -60.01
CA GLY A 432 -0.84 -30.70 -60.43
C GLY A 432 -1.66 -30.11 -59.28
N SER A 433 -2.89 -29.68 -59.61
CA SER A 433 -3.83 -29.16 -58.61
C SER A 433 -4.33 -30.28 -57.69
N TYR A 434 -4.54 -29.92 -56.42
CA TYR A 434 -5.09 -30.86 -55.45
C TYR A 434 -6.57 -31.14 -55.70
N THR A 435 -6.94 -32.40 -55.52
CA THR A 435 -8.29 -32.95 -55.65
C THR A 435 -8.70 -33.56 -54.32
N PRO A 436 -9.94 -33.36 -53.84
CA PRO A 436 -10.38 -33.90 -52.56
C PRO A 436 -10.31 -35.43 -52.48
N MET A 437 -9.95 -35.94 -51.31
CA MET A 437 -10.14 -37.33 -50.89
C MET A 437 -11.33 -37.42 -49.91
N ALA A 438 -11.91 -38.61 -49.78
CA ALA A 438 -12.96 -38.89 -48.80
C ALA A 438 -12.38 -39.59 -47.57
N ALA A 439 -12.95 -39.33 -46.38
CA ALA A 439 -12.75 -40.19 -45.22
C ALA A 439 -13.38 -41.56 -45.49
N GLN A 440 -12.70 -42.64 -45.12
CA GLN A 440 -13.15 -44.00 -45.40
C GLN A 440 -14.43 -44.39 -44.65
N ASP A 441 -14.62 -43.82 -43.46
CA ASP A 441 -15.85 -43.97 -42.68
C ASP A 441 -16.95 -42.96 -43.08
N GLY A 442 -16.64 -42.06 -44.02
CA GLY A 442 -17.54 -41.08 -44.60
C GLY A 442 -17.54 -39.70 -43.92
N VAL A 443 -16.80 -39.50 -42.83
CA VAL A 443 -16.79 -38.23 -42.08
C VAL A 443 -15.40 -37.89 -41.55
N PHE A 444 -15.01 -36.62 -41.57
CA PHE A 444 -13.78 -36.15 -40.92
C PHE A 444 -14.13 -35.67 -39.50
N ASN A 445 -13.92 -36.51 -38.48
CA ASN A 445 -14.34 -36.22 -37.10
C ASN A 445 -13.34 -36.66 -36.02
N SER A 446 -12.26 -37.33 -36.40
CA SER A 446 -11.24 -37.90 -35.50
C SER A 446 -9.88 -37.24 -35.74
N PRO A 447 -8.99 -37.18 -34.72
CA PRO A 447 -7.60 -36.78 -34.92
C PRO A 447 -6.81 -37.74 -35.81
N VAL A 448 -7.29 -38.97 -35.99
CA VAL A 448 -6.72 -39.94 -36.92
C VAL A 448 -7.81 -40.37 -37.90
N GLU A 449 -7.56 -40.19 -39.19
CA GLU A 449 -8.50 -40.51 -40.27
C GLU A 449 -7.85 -41.32 -41.38
N ASN A 450 -8.49 -42.41 -41.77
CA ASN A 450 -8.13 -43.13 -42.99
C ASN A 450 -8.85 -42.51 -44.18
N VAL A 451 -8.13 -42.20 -45.24
CA VAL A 451 -8.64 -41.49 -46.41
C VAL A 451 -8.55 -42.36 -47.66
N THR A 452 -9.42 -42.09 -48.62
CA THR A 452 -9.50 -42.82 -49.88
C THR A 452 -9.88 -41.93 -51.05
N ALA A 453 -9.29 -42.20 -52.22
CA ALA A 453 -9.68 -41.61 -53.49
C ALA A 453 -9.64 -42.66 -54.61
N ASN A 454 -10.64 -42.64 -55.48
CA ASN A 454 -10.70 -43.48 -56.67
C ASN A 454 -10.38 -42.64 -57.90
N ILE A 455 -9.23 -42.92 -58.51
CA ILE A 455 -8.80 -42.32 -59.77
C ILE A 455 -9.37 -43.18 -60.89
N ILE A 456 -10.05 -42.57 -61.88
CA ILE A 456 -10.79 -43.26 -62.97
C ILE A 456 -9.86 -44.06 -63.91
N GLY A 457 -8.54 -43.95 -63.70
CA GLY A 457 -7.50 -44.61 -64.46
C GLY A 457 -6.74 -43.61 -65.34
N PHE A 458 -5.53 -43.99 -65.72
CA PHE A 458 -4.61 -43.16 -66.50
C PHE A 458 -4.66 -43.58 -67.96
N GLY A 459 -4.96 -42.64 -68.86
CA GLY A 459 -5.09 -42.91 -70.30
C GLY A 459 -3.77 -43.01 -71.06
N VAL A 460 -2.65 -42.66 -70.41
CA VAL A 460 -1.31 -42.66 -70.98
C VAL A 460 -0.40 -43.49 -70.07
N PRO A 461 0.45 -44.38 -70.61
CA PRO A 461 1.44 -45.06 -69.78
C PRO A 461 2.49 -44.06 -69.27
N GLY A 462 2.90 -44.22 -68.02
CA GLY A 462 3.81 -43.30 -67.34
C GLY A 462 4.07 -43.74 -65.91
N VAL A 463 5.09 -43.18 -65.26
CA VAL A 463 5.26 -43.29 -63.81
C VAL A 463 4.77 -41.98 -63.22
N TYR A 464 3.68 -42.06 -62.45
CA TYR A 464 2.99 -40.90 -61.88
C TYR A 464 3.35 -40.74 -60.42
N GLU A 465 3.59 -39.51 -59.97
CA GLU A 465 3.77 -39.18 -58.56
C GLU A 465 2.42 -38.76 -57.97
N ILE A 466 1.96 -39.46 -56.93
CA ILE A 466 0.73 -39.13 -56.21
C ILE A 466 1.11 -38.67 -54.82
N CYS A 467 0.87 -37.40 -54.53
CA CYS A 467 1.13 -36.79 -53.23
C CYS A 467 -0.17 -36.56 -52.48
N VAL A 468 -0.19 -36.85 -51.18
CA VAL A 468 -1.34 -36.66 -50.29
C VAL A 468 -0.98 -35.66 -49.19
N ARG A 469 -1.95 -34.85 -48.79
CA ARG A 469 -1.88 -33.99 -47.60
C ARG A 469 -3.23 -33.89 -46.91
N GLY A 470 -3.19 -33.49 -45.63
CA GLY A 470 -4.36 -33.25 -44.80
C GLY A 470 -4.43 -31.82 -44.25
N ARG A 471 -5.62 -31.48 -43.76
CA ARG A 471 -5.90 -30.28 -42.96
C ARG A 471 -6.67 -30.67 -41.72
N ASP A 472 -6.34 -30.09 -40.59
CA ASP A 472 -7.13 -30.19 -39.35
C ASP A 472 -8.29 -29.18 -39.33
N VAL A 473 -9.07 -29.18 -38.23
CA VAL A 473 -10.15 -28.21 -37.99
C VAL A 473 -9.66 -26.76 -37.83
N PHE A 474 -8.39 -26.54 -37.52
CA PHE A 474 -7.74 -25.24 -37.40
C PHE A 474 -7.10 -24.76 -38.72
N GLU A 475 -7.27 -25.51 -39.81
CA GLU A 475 -6.69 -25.26 -41.14
C GLU A 475 -5.17 -25.40 -41.23
N ASN A 476 -4.53 -26.01 -40.24
CA ASN A 476 -3.13 -26.36 -40.31
C ASN A 476 -2.95 -27.50 -41.33
N ILE A 477 -1.94 -27.36 -42.19
CA ILE A 477 -1.68 -28.28 -43.31
C ILE A 477 -0.51 -29.19 -42.94
N THR A 478 -0.54 -30.44 -43.42
CA THR A 478 0.64 -31.32 -43.40
C THR A 478 1.91 -30.57 -43.81
N ALA A 479 2.94 -30.64 -42.98
CA ALA A 479 4.16 -29.84 -43.15
C ALA A 479 4.94 -30.19 -44.43
N SER A 480 4.88 -31.47 -44.86
CA SER A 480 5.40 -31.95 -46.13
C SER A 480 4.45 -33.01 -46.67
N ASP A 481 4.10 -32.91 -47.94
CA ASP A 481 3.34 -33.97 -48.60
C ASP A 481 4.11 -35.30 -48.51
N ASP A 482 3.38 -36.40 -48.33
CA ASP A 482 3.89 -37.74 -48.55
C ASP A 482 3.49 -38.19 -49.95
N CYS A 483 4.42 -38.79 -50.70
CA CYS A 483 4.25 -39.08 -52.12
C CYS A 483 4.58 -40.54 -52.44
N LEU A 484 3.78 -41.15 -53.32
CA LEU A 484 4.02 -42.50 -53.85
C LEU A 484 4.19 -42.46 -55.36
N LEU A 485 5.07 -43.31 -55.89
CA LEU A 485 5.21 -43.52 -57.34
C LEU A 485 4.28 -44.65 -57.80
N LEU A 486 3.48 -44.37 -58.82
CA LEU A 486 2.54 -45.29 -59.45
C LEU A 486 2.95 -45.54 -60.92
N PRO A 487 3.55 -46.70 -61.22
CA PRO A 487 3.78 -47.11 -62.59
C PRO A 487 2.47 -47.52 -63.26
N VAL A 488 2.11 -46.81 -64.33
CA VAL A 488 1.00 -47.11 -65.22
C VAL A 488 1.55 -47.70 -66.51
N TYR A 489 1.30 -48.99 -66.74
CA TYR A 489 1.82 -49.72 -67.88
C TYR A 489 0.76 -49.98 -68.95
N ASP A 490 1.21 -50.08 -70.19
CA ASP A 490 0.43 -50.60 -71.31
C ASP A 490 1.10 -51.91 -71.78
N PRO A 491 0.48 -53.10 -71.54
CA PRO A 491 0.99 -54.37 -72.03
C PRO A 491 1.17 -54.44 -73.56
N GLU A 492 0.45 -53.60 -74.28
CA GLU A 492 0.51 -53.48 -75.73
C GLU A 492 1.36 -52.28 -76.17
N GLY A 493 1.88 -51.48 -75.24
CA GLY A 493 2.59 -50.21 -75.50
C GLY A 493 3.99 -50.36 -76.10
N GLY A 494 4.50 -51.59 -76.19
CA GLY A 494 5.79 -51.90 -76.79
C GLY A 494 6.77 -52.57 -75.83
N PHE A 495 8.04 -52.51 -76.19
CA PHE A 495 9.13 -53.05 -75.38
C PHE A 495 10.43 -52.28 -75.59
N VAL A 496 11.40 -52.48 -74.70
CA VAL A 496 12.71 -51.84 -74.81
C VAL A 496 13.81 -52.87 -74.95
N THR A 497 14.78 -52.58 -75.80
CA THR A 497 16.07 -53.29 -75.89
C THR A 497 17.19 -52.27 -75.77
N GLY A 498 18.28 -52.64 -75.12
CA GLY A 498 19.45 -51.79 -75.08
C GLY A 498 20.70 -52.59 -74.83
N GLY A 499 21.82 -52.11 -75.33
CA GLY A 499 23.12 -52.70 -75.07
C GLY A 499 24.21 -51.70 -75.32
N GLY A 500 25.19 -51.64 -74.44
CA GLY A 500 26.22 -50.61 -74.51
C GLY A 500 27.08 -50.50 -73.27
N TRP A 501 27.64 -49.31 -73.08
CA TRP A 501 28.42 -49.00 -71.90
C TRP A 501 28.27 -47.54 -71.48
N ILE A 502 28.44 -47.30 -70.18
CA ILE A 502 28.57 -45.97 -69.57
C ILE A 502 29.94 -45.83 -68.93
N VAL A 503 30.39 -44.60 -68.69
CA VAL A 503 31.41 -44.34 -67.67
C VAL A 503 30.68 -44.24 -66.34
N SER A 504 30.85 -45.24 -65.47
CA SER A 504 30.32 -45.19 -64.10
C SER A 504 30.91 -43.98 -63.38
N PRO A 505 30.08 -43.02 -62.91
CA PRO A 505 30.59 -41.84 -62.23
C PRO A 505 31.14 -42.18 -60.84
N VAL A 506 31.97 -41.28 -60.30
CA VAL A 506 32.40 -41.33 -58.90
C VAL A 506 31.16 -41.25 -58.01
N GLY A 507 31.14 -42.03 -56.93
CA GLY A 507 30.00 -42.15 -56.02
C GLY A 507 29.01 -43.26 -56.40
N ALA A 508 28.98 -43.71 -57.66
CA ALA A 508 27.94 -44.63 -58.13
C ALA A 508 27.92 -45.98 -57.42
N TYR A 509 29.08 -46.51 -57.01
CA TYR A 509 29.18 -47.75 -56.26
C TYR A 509 29.31 -47.45 -54.76
N ALA A 510 28.24 -47.70 -54.00
CA ALA A 510 28.12 -47.24 -52.62
C ALA A 510 29.19 -47.82 -51.68
N ILE A 511 29.63 -49.06 -51.93
CA ILE A 511 30.62 -49.76 -51.10
C ILE A 511 32.02 -49.14 -51.25
N ASN A 512 32.37 -48.65 -52.45
CA ASN A 512 33.60 -47.91 -52.68
C ASN A 512 33.36 -46.72 -53.63
N PRO A 513 32.99 -45.56 -53.07
CA PRO A 513 32.59 -44.37 -53.85
C PRO A 513 33.69 -43.83 -54.77
N THR A 514 34.96 -44.19 -54.56
CA THR A 514 36.08 -43.67 -55.38
C THR A 514 36.20 -44.35 -56.74
N LEU A 515 35.55 -45.50 -56.93
CA LEU A 515 35.66 -46.26 -58.17
C LEU A 515 34.87 -45.60 -59.30
N THR A 516 35.55 -45.40 -60.42
CA THR A 516 34.98 -44.95 -61.70
C THR A 516 35.57 -45.79 -62.83
N GLY A 517 34.88 -45.85 -63.96
CA GLY A 517 35.35 -46.54 -65.14
C GLY A 517 34.23 -47.12 -65.98
N LYS A 518 34.60 -47.85 -67.03
CA LYS A 518 33.64 -48.43 -67.96
C LYS A 518 32.78 -49.50 -67.28
N ALA A 519 31.46 -49.33 -67.33
CA ALA A 519 30.47 -50.35 -66.99
C ALA A 519 29.65 -50.70 -68.24
N THR A 520 29.43 -51.98 -68.48
CA THR A 520 28.67 -52.47 -69.64
C THR A 520 27.28 -52.92 -69.22
N PHE A 521 26.30 -52.72 -70.08
CA PHE A 521 24.93 -53.17 -69.84
C PHE A 521 24.36 -53.83 -71.09
N GLY A 522 23.41 -54.73 -70.88
CA GLY A 522 22.60 -55.34 -71.93
C GLY A 522 21.23 -55.69 -71.37
N PHE A 523 20.17 -55.33 -72.07
CA PHE A 523 18.83 -55.61 -71.61
C PHE A 523 17.79 -55.77 -72.73
N VAL A 524 16.76 -56.55 -72.40
CA VAL A 524 15.47 -56.58 -73.08
C VAL A 524 14.40 -56.69 -72.01
N SER A 525 13.33 -55.91 -72.11
CA SER A 525 12.15 -56.04 -71.25
C SER A 525 10.90 -55.87 -72.09
N LYS A 526 10.01 -56.88 -72.08
CA LYS A 526 8.78 -56.91 -72.89
C LYS A 526 7.63 -57.62 -72.19
N TYR A 527 6.41 -57.13 -72.38
CA TYR A 527 5.21 -57.92 -72.11
C TYR A 527 5.02 -58.96 -73.23
N LYS A 528 4.76 -60.21 -72.84
CA LYS A 528 4.24 -61.20 -73.79
C LYS A 528 2.75 -60.97 -73.96
N LYS A 529 2.19 -61.34 -75.11
CA LYS A 529 0.76 -61.19 -75.39
C LYS A 529 -0.08 -61.81 -74.26
N GLY A 530 -0.96 -61.03 -73.66
CA GLY A 530 -1.83 -61.43 -72.54
C GLY A 530 -1.15 -61.52 -71.17
N ALA A 531 0.12 -61.15 -71.04
CA ALA A 531 0.82 -61.11 -69.76
C ALA A 531 0.68 -59.74 -69.08
N THR A 532 0.52 -59.76 -67.75
CA THR A 532 0.50 -58.55 -66.89
C THR A 532 1.84 -58.29 -66.20
N VAL A 533 2.80 -59.21 -66.35
CA VAL A 533 4.17 -59.11 -65.84
C VAL A 533 5.13 -59.21 -67.03
N PRO A 534 6.12 -58.31 -67.17
CA PRO A 534 7.03 -58.37 -68.29
C PRO A 534 8.04 -59.51 -68.14
N THR A 535 8.69 -59.86 -69.24
CA THR A 535 9.77 -60.84 -69.30
C THR A 535 10.97 -60.21 -69.98
N GLY A 536 12.16 -60.60 -69.56
CA GLY A 536 13.37 -59.97 -70.05
C GLY A 536 14.64 -60.65 -69.58
N VAL A 537 15.75 -60.08 -70.03
CA VAL A 537 17.09 -60.35 -69.50
C VAL A 537 17.74 -59.00 -69.33
N THR A 538 18.33 -58.75 -68.16
CA THR A 538 19.09 -57.54 -67.87
C THR A 538 20.40 -58.00 -67.23
N GLU A 539 21.51 -57.55 -67.81
CA GLU A 539 22.86 -57.77 -67.32
C GLU A 539 23.55 -56.41 -67.18
N PHE A 540 24.23 -56.21 -66.05
CA PHE A 540 25.04 -55.02 -65.81
C PHE A 540 26.37 -55.43 -65.17
N GLN A 541 27.48 -55.03 -65.78
CA GLN A 541 28.81 -55.41 -65.34
C GLN A 541 29.70 -54.18 -65.14
N PHE A 542 30.08 -53.95 -63.88
CA PHE A 542 31.09 -52.97 -63.50
C PHE A 542 32.33 -53.70 -62.96
N LYS A 543 33.20 -54.11 -63.90
CA LYS A 543 34.38 -54.95 -63.62
C LYS A 543 35.34 -54.35 -62.59
N VAL A 544 35.45 -53.01 -62.56
CA VAL A 544 36.36 -52.31 -61.62
C VAL A 544 35.98 -52.57 -60.16
N ALA A 545 34.69 -52.84 -59.89
CA ALA A 545 34.17 -53.17 -58.56
C ALA A 545 33.82 -54.66 -58.38
N ASP A 546 34.18 -55.53 -59.34
CA ASP A 546 33.72 -56.93 -59.41
C ASP A 546 32.19 -57.07 -59.24
N LEU A 547 31.43 -56.11 -59.78
CA LEU A 547 29.97 -56.12 -59.71
C LEU A 547 29.42 -56.71 -61.02
N ASN A 548 28.84 -57.90 -60.95
CA ASN A 548 28.15 -58.54 -62.07
C ASN A 548 26.69 -58.84 -61.71
N PHE A 549 25.78 -58.00 -62.19
CA PHE A 549 24.35 -58.11 -61.95
C PHE A 549 23.62 -58.86 -63.06
N HIS A 550 22.74 -59.79 -62.68
CA HIS A 550 21.84 -60.51 -63.58
C HIS A 550 20.40 -60.47 -63.05
N SER A 551 19.43 -60.10 -63.89
CA SER A 551 18.01 -60.13 -63.53
C SER A 551 17.47 -61.56 -63.39
N ASN A 552 16.55 -61.76 -62.46
CA ASN A 552 15.81 -63.01 -62.24
C ASN A 552 14.32 -62.85 -62.54
N MET A 553 13.69 -61.80 -61.99
CA MET A 553 12.25 -61.54 -62.15
C MET A 553 12.02 -60.07 -62.48
N TYR A 554 10.87 -59.79 -63.09
CA TYR A 554 10.43 -58.45 -63.44
C TYR A 554 9.10 -58.18 -62.76
N GLU A 555 8.86 -56.93 -62.38
CA GLU A 555 7.65 -56.49 -61.69
C GLU A 555 6.75 -55.72 -62.66
N TRP A 556 7.30 -54.73 -63.36
CA TRP A 556 6.59 -53.92 -64.36
C TRP A 556 7.54 -53.30 -65.37
N LEU A 557 6.97 -52.86 -66.49
CA LEU A 557 7.61 -52.09 -67.55
C LEU A 557 6.64 -50.98 -67.97
N VAL A 558 7.10 -49.75 -67.97
CA VAL A 558 6.39 -48.60 -68.53
C VAL A 558 7.17 -48.12 -69.74
N VAL A 559 6.51 -48.06 -70.90
CA VAL A 559 7.07 -47.43 -72.11
C VAL A 559 6.21 -46.20 -72.39
N ALA A 560 6.80 -45.02 -72.25
CA ALA A 560 6.15 -43.71 -72.38
C ALA A 560 6.93 -42.86 -73.40
N GLY A 561 6.49 -42.90 -74.66
CA GLY A 561 7.16 -42.21 -75.75
C GLY A 561 8.60 -42.71 -75.93
N ALA A 562 9.57 -41.82 -75.72
CA ALA A 562 11.00 -42.10 -75.85
C ALA A 562 11.65 -42.66 -74.57
N LYS A 563 10.89 -42.87 -73.50
CA LYS A 563 11.40 -43.33 -72.20
C LYS A 563 10.80 -44.69 -71.84
N ALA A 564 11.64 -45.61 -71.39
CA ALA A 564 11.23 -46.88 -70.81
C ALA A 564 11.75 -46.97 -69.37
N GLN A 565 10.88 -47.37 -68.45
CA GLN A 565 11.25 -47.67 -67.07
C GLN A 565 10.79 -49.08 -66.71
N TYR A 566 11.61 -49.82 -65.98
CA TYR A 566 11.19 -51.13 -65.48
C TYR A 566 11.93 -51.50 -64.21
N LYS A 567 11.24 -52.29 -63.38
CA LYS A 567 11.72 -52.75 -62.07
C LYS A 567 11.66 -54.27 -61.99
N GLY A 568 12.54 -54.85 -61.19
CA GLY A 568 12.55 -56.27 -60.92
C GLY A 568 13.52 -56.68 -59.82
N THR A 569 13.83 -57.96 -59.78
CA THR A 569 14.84 -58.53 -58.88
C THR A 569 15.91 -59.28 -59.66
N GLY A 570 17.08 -59.43 -59.07
CA GLY A 570 18.21 -60.15 -59.65
C GLY A 570 19.24 -60.56 -58.61
N THR A 571 20.42 -60.91 -59.09
CA THR A 571 21.57 -61.33 -58.28
C THR A 571 22.80 -60.51 -58.66
N ILE A 572 23.67 -60.26 -57.68
CA ILE A 572 25.04 -59.75 -57.90
C ILE A 572 25.97 -60.93 -57.62
N ASN A 573 26.78 -61.32 -58.60
CA ASN A 573 27.73 -62.44 -58.50
C ASN A 573 27.07 -63.75 -58.03
N GLY A 574 25.82 -63.98 -58.45
CA GLY A 574 25.02 -65.14 -58.04
C GLY A 574 24.43 -65.08 -56.64
N GLN A 575 24.68 -63.99 -55.88
CA GLN A 575 24.09 -63.74 -54.57
C GLN A 575 22.90 -62.79 -54.69
N GLY A 576 21.89 -62.94 -53.83
CA GLY A 576 20.68 -62.11 -53.86
C GLY A 576 19.61 -62.63 -52.89
N PRO A 577 18.40 -62.04 -52.91
CA PRO A 577 17.87 -61.16 -53.96
C PRO A 577 18.32 -59.68 -53.82
N TYR A 578 18.57 -59.03 -54.96
CA TYR A 578 18.68 -57.57 -55.07
C TYR A 578 17.54 -57.03 -55.93
N LYS A 579 17.04 -55.84 -55.62
CA LYS A 579 16.10 -55.09 -56.45
C LYS A 579 16.86 -54.25 -57.46
N PHE A 580 16.27 -54.02 -58.62
CA PHE A 580 16.81 -53.10 -59.61
C PHE A 580 15.72 -52.29 -60.28
N MET A 581 16.07 -51.09 -60.71
CA MET A 581 15.25 -50.25 -61.57
C MET A 581 16.12 -49.67 -62.69
N ILE A 582 15.62 -49.73 -63.91
CA ILE A 582 16.27 -49.12 -65.07
C ILE A 582 15.37 -48.03 -65.64
N THR A 583 15.99 -46.91 -65.98
CA THR A 583 15.41 -45.86 -66.81
C THR A 583 16.27 -45.73 -68.07
N ALA A 584 15.65 -45.93 -69.22
CA ALA A 584 16.29 -45.91 -70.53
C ALA A 584 15.57 -44.91 -71.44
N VAL A 585 16.32 -44.05 -72.12
CA VAL A 585 15.79 -43.08 -73.09
C VAL A 585 16.41 -43.35 -74.45
N ASP A 586 15.54 -43.58 -75.43
CA ASP A 586 15.85 -43.69 -76.85
C ASP A 586 15.92 -42.27 -77.42
N ALA A 587 17.12 -41.83 -77.79
CA ALA A 587 17.33 -40.47 -78.25
C ALA A 587 16.68 -40.23 -79.60
N ASP A 588 16.71 -41.22 -80.51
CA ASP A 588 16.13 -41.15 -81.86
C ASP A 588 14.64 -40.75 -81.81
N ILE A 589 13.93 -41.20 -80.77
CA ILE A 589 12.54 -40.82 -80.51
C ILE A 589 12.45 -39.49 -79.73
N SER A 590 13.29 -39.28 -78.71
CA SER A 590 13.18 -38.10 -77.82
C SER A 590 13.53 -36.78 -78.48
N LYS A 591 14.50 -36.78 -79.42
CA LYS A 591 15.10 -35.58 -80.06
C LYS A 591 15.53 -34.48 -79.09
N ALA A 592 15.83 -34.84 -77.85
CA ALA A 592 16.02 -33.89 -76.75
C ALA A 592 17.38 -33.14 -76.79
N ASP A 593 18.37 -33.67 -77.51
CA ASP A 593 19.69 -33.04 -77.65
C ASP A 593 20.18 -33.08 -79.11
N ALA A 594 21.14 -32.20 -79.43
CA ALA A 594 21.65 -32.02 -80.79
C ALA A 594 22.50 -33.21 -81.29
N PHE A 595 22.91 -34.10 -80.40
CA PHE A 595 23.79 -35.23 -80.69
C PHE A 595 23.05 -36.57 -80.75
N ASN A 596 21.79 -36.59 -80.34
CA ASN A 596 20.89 -37.73 -80.39
C ASN A 596 21.49 -38.94 -79.63
N ILE A 597 21.92 -38.71 -78.38
CA ILE A 597 22.62 -39.71 -77.57
C ILE A 597 21.66 -40.39 -76.59
N ASP A 598 21.58 -41.72 -76.65
CA ASP A 598 20.78 -42.51 -75.71
C ASP A 598 21.25 -42.34 -74.27
N ARG A 599 20.31 -42.38 -73.33
CA ARG A 599 20.60 -42.22 -71.89
C ARG A 599 20.11 -43.38 -71.06
N PHE A 600 20.86 -43.72 -70.03
CA PHE A 600 20.67 -44.90 -69.20
C PHE A 600 20.92 -44.61 -67.72
N ARG A 601 20.02 -45.07 -66.87
CA ARG A 601 20.21 -45.17 -65.42
C ARG A 601 19.84 -46.56 -64.95
N ILE A 602 20.66 -47.12 -64.06
CA ILE A 602 20.37 -48.32 -63.29
C ILE A 602 20.64 -48.05 -61.81
N LYS A 603 19.62 -48.30 -60.99
CA LYS A 603 19.73 -48.36 -59.53
C LYS A 603 19.58 -49.81 -59.09
N ILE A 604 20.50 -50.31 -58.27
CA ILE A 604 20.49 -51.65 -57.67
C ILE A 604 20.61 -51.50 -56.16
N TRP A 605 19.72 -52.14 -55.41
CA TRP A 605 19.66 -52.05 -53.95
C TRP A 605 19.25 -53.37 -53.31
N SER A 606 19.60 -53.56 -52.04
CA SER A 606 18.96 -54.55 -51.17
C SER A 606 17.83 -53.90 -50.38
N GLU A 607 16.79 -54.67 -50.08
CA GLU A 607 15.63 -54.23 -49.31
C GLU A 607 15.47 -55.18 -48.12
N ASP A 608 15.41 -54.63 -46.90
CA ASP A 608 15.21 -55.46 -45.70
C ASP A 608 13.74 -55.85 -45.50
N SER A 609 13.45 -56.62 -44.45
CA SER A 609 12.06 -57.06 -44.16
C SER A 609 11.11 -55.91 -43.75
N ALA A 610 11.64 -54.73 -43.44
CA ALA A 610 10.88 -53.53 -43.14
C ALA A 610 10.74 -52.60 -44.37
N GLY A 611 11.29 -52.98 -45.52
CA GLY A 611 11.25 -52.19 -46.76
C GLY A 611 12.34 -51.13 -46.86
N ASN A 612 13.32 -51.09 -45.94
CA ASN A 612 14.39 -50.10 -46.01
C ASN A 612 15.36 -50.44 -47.15
N GLU A 613 15.60 -49.48 -48.03
CA GLU A 613 16.49 -49.63 -49.18
C GLU A 613 17.95 -49.34 -48.79
N THR A 614 18.87 -50.25 -49.13
CA THR A 614 20.32 -50.00 -49.08
C THR A 614 20.89 -50.05 -50.50
N VAL A 615 21.25 -48.89 -51.05
CA VAL A 615 21.77 -48.77 -52.42
C VAL A 615 23.14 -49.45 -52.53
N ILE A 616 23.31 -50.29 -53.56
CA ILE A 616 24.57 -50.94 -53.90
C ILE A 616 25.24 -50.23 -55.06
N TYR A 617 24.46 -49.88 -56.10
CA TYR A 617 24.93 -49.16 -57.26
C TYR A 617 23.83 -48.22 -57.80
N ASP A 618 24.17 -46.98 -58.10
CA ASP A 618 23.32 -46.03 -58.82
C ASP A 618 24.19 -45.06 -59.63
N ASN A 619 24.11 -45.10 -60.96
CA ASN A 619 24.88 -44.20 -61.80
C ASN A 619 24.34 -42.76 -61.84
N ALA A 620 23.30 -42.44 -61.07
CA ALA A 620 22.92 -41.08 -60.71
C ALA A 620 22.61 -40.97 -59.21
N LEU A 621 23.47 -41.55 -58.37
CA LEU A 621 23.34 -41.53 -56.91
C LEU A 621 23.16 -40.10 -56.37
N GLY A 622 22.15 -39.91 -55.52
CA GLY A 622 21.83 -38.62 -54.90
C GLY A 622 20.93 -37.71 -55.74
N SER A 623 20.50 -38.16 -56.93
CA SER A 623 19.40 -37.53 -57.65
C SER A 623 18.08 -38.22 -57.34
N ASP A 624 17.12 -37.42 -56.87
CA ASP A 624 15.72 -37.80 -56.65
C ASP A 624 14.90 -37.72 -57.96
N SER A 625 15.48 -37.22 -59.04
CA SER A 625 14.79 -37.06 -60.32
C SER A 625 15.08 -38.22 -61.26
N ASP A 626 14.02 -38.80 -61.82
CA ASP A 626 14.10 -39.68 -62.99
C ASP A 626 14.60 -38.98 -64.27
N ALA A 627 14.90 -37.67 -64.20
CA ALA A 627 15.47 -36.88 -65.29
C ALA A 627 17.02 -36.96 -65.37
N ASP A 628 17.70 -37.32 -64.28
CA ASP A 628 19.16 -37.38 -64.27
C ASP A 628 19.64 -38.75 -64.78
N LEU A 629 19.93 -38.79 -66.08
CA LEU A 629 20.33 -40.00 -66.80
C LEU A 629 21.74 -39.87 -67.36
N THR A 630 22.53 -40.94 -67.31
CA THR A 630 23.89 -40.95 -67.87
C THR A 630 23.85 -41.20 -69.37
N GLU A 631 24.54 -40.37 -70.14
CA GLU A 631 24.79 -40.61 -71.57
C GLU A 631 25.59 -41.90 -71.77
N ILE A 632 25.19 -42.72 -72.74
CA ILE A 632 25.94 -43.94 -73.06
C ILE A 632 27.20 -43.58 -73.85
N GLY A 633 28.33 -44.19 -73.51
CA GLY A 633 29.60 -44.00 -74.24
C GLY A 633 29.68 -44.79 -75.55
N GLY A 634 28.76 -45.75 -75.74
CA GLY A 634 28.58 -46.46 -77.00
C GLY A 634 27.63 -47.65 -76.86
N GLY A 635 27.01 -48.05 -77.96
CA GLY A 635 25.89 -48.99 -77.97
C GLY A 635 24.63 -48.32 -78.56
N SER A 636 23.47 -48.88 -78.24
CA SER A 636 22.17 -48.30 -78.61
C SER A 636 21.07 -48.79 -77.66
N ILE A 637 20.10 -47.92 -77.41
CA ILE A 637 18.83 -48.19 -76.75
C ILE A 637 17.73 -47.95 -77.78
N VAL A 638 16.86 -48.94 -77.96
CA VAL A 638 15.76 -48.88 -78.92
C VAL A 638 14.46 -49.18 -78.21
N ILE A 639 13.53 -48.23 -78.32
CA ILE A 639 12.14 -48.42 -77.93
C ILE A 639 11.35 -48.92 -79.13
N HIS A 640 10.79 -50.12 -78.98
CA HIS A 640 9.96 -50.75 -79.98
C HIS A 640 8.51 -50.46 -79.67
N THR A 641 7.97 -49.40 -80.26
CA THR A 641 6.54 -49.11 -80.18
C THR A 641 5.74 -50.15 -80.96
N SER A 642 4.61 -50.59 -80.43
CA SER A 642 3.66 -51.37 -81.20
C SER A 642 3.16 -50.58 -82.41
N LYS A 643 3.08 -51.23 -83.57
CA LYS A 643 2.36 -50.66 -84.72
C LYS A 643 0.88 -50.66 -84.34
N LYS A 644 0.31 -49.47 -84.11
CA LYS A 644 -1.13 -49.29 -83.90
C LYS A 644 -1.93 -49.88 -85.06
#